data_AF-A0A0Q5AVU3-F1
#
_entry.id   AF-A0A0Q5AVU3-F1
#
_cell.length_a   1.000
_cell.length_b   1.000
_cell.length_c   1.000
_cell.angle_alpha   90.00
_cell.angle_beta   90.00
_cell.angle_gamma   90.00
#
_symmetry.space_group_name_H-M   'P 1'
#
loop_
_entity.id
_entity.type
_entity.pdbx_description
1 polymer ?
#
loop_
_entity_poly.entity_id
_entity_poly.type
_entity_poly.pdbx_seq_one_letter_code
_entity_poly.pdbx_strand_id
1 'polypeptide(L)'
;MTAVRAPRRRLDDRPRHRRGASRRRAALTVVLALLAAVLVVGPTQNAQAATMLLQEGFGGTSVVDPAWQALDNACITRATVAPPAGTSNLGVCANREQAPRPATTPGFLQLTDTRGNARGGAVFNRPIPATGGLDVQFDQYQYQAVLGLQGADGIGFFLTDGSRNLTSAGAPGGSLGYGQSATFDGVNGGYLGIGLDVFGNFSSRPPTAPEVGLGTGCAATPTAPGSTPNRIVARGPGQGKTGYCYIQGTPVPTGLAGLRPTLNLGDTGAPLASAGRTIRVTVSPATFPVVTVFYGASAGMAASQLTQAMQFTMTTAAPLTYKLGFTASTGGSSDTHLIRNVSVSTINNLDDISLVKQIDRTTTQPATYSEGSIIRYQFVVTNGSVNGTLSNVAVADPKVPAISCPTTTLAPLATVTCTGSHTVTAAEAVVGTLVNTATASATKTVPGPIVTSVTSAPSTVTAPITTPAPVITLAKTGALADTNGNTRADVGETVTYSFVARNTGNVTLTGVAVTDPKVAGITPTTAQIAPGGQATFTSAPYTVTQGDINANTALTNTATVSGRTLAATPTTVTATSTATTPIRYAPGLTLTKDGTLTGTAVVGARIDYSFTLTNSGNVPLTAVSIADPRATVTYGGWPGTANTLGVAQTVTATASYAITQADIDVGSVLNTATATGTPTSGAAVTSTASKTVALTRTNDLAFTKTANPSFISAAGTVITYTFRATNTGNTTLTSVAISDPKAGLSTITPTWPGTAGRLTPGQIVTATATYTTTAADVTAGTIANTATVTATPPTGPAFTRTASVAITVVPDPVADSVTVVQGGSVVIDVLANDGAVATGATFSRAQLSATPKSIGGAASPAPATPVQGSVTCVDTGATRGQCTYRPIAAYVGTDVFDYALQSTYGTWNVRVTVTVTAVNHAPVARADRAVAITGGAPVAISPLANDTDEDPGTTLTFTAQTPARGTLSCTTTCTYTPPGGGFTGPVVIPYTASDGALTAASTITVSVDPQPLTRRGFTDTEVTSGAVSLGTWTRSAVVATPVASCTANRPTVLVSWAAVAGTTGWTLERRTSGTTPGPWTVVATPTAAATSFTDDRVGEGRGYQWRIRPDLQRWLGVASPASTAVTTPAVVSARGC
;
A
#
# COMPACT_ATOMS: atom_id res chain seq x y z
N MET A 1 -39.99 -2.66 -33.12
CA MET A 1 -40.61 -3.60 -32.17
C MET A 1 -40.54 -3.00 -30.77
N THR A 2 -41.61 -2.33 -30.34
CA THR A 2 -42.25 -2.45 -29.02
C THR A 2 -43.52 -1.61 -29.09
N ALA A 3 -44.59 -2.18 -28.55
CA ALA A 3 -45.96 -1.92 -28.92
C ALA A 3 -46.74 -1.27 -27.75
N VAL A 4 -47.63 -0.34 -28.12
CA VAL A 4 -49.04 -0.26 -27.67
C VAL A 4 -49.36 0.21 -26.23
N ARG A 5 -50.05 1.37 -26.11
CA ARG A 5 -51.49 1.49 -25.70
C ARG A 5 -51.96 2.96 -25.61
N ALA A 6 -53.07 3.25 -26.29
CA ALA A 6 -53.98 4.38 -26.04
C ALA A 6 -55.10 3.93 -25.05
N PRO A 7 -56.24 4.63 -24.84
CA PRO A 7 -56.57 6.08 -24.84
C PRO A 7 -57.39 6.46 -23.57
N ARG A 8 -57.76 7.75 -23.39
CA ARG A 8 -59.09 8.11 -22.81
C ARG A 8 -59.49 9.56 -23.09
N ARG A 9 -60.66 9.68 -23.74
CA ARG A 9 -61.49 10.88 -23.91
C ARG A 9 -62.26 11.20 -22.63
N ARG A 10 -62.56 12.47 -22.39
CA ARG A 10 -63.90 13.08 -22.12
C ARG A 10 -63.70 14.58 -21.85
N LEU A 11 -64.41 15.45 -22.60
CA LEU A 11 -65.51 16.34 -22.14
C LEU A 11 -64.99 17.45 -21.21
N ASP A 12 -65.30 18.74 -21.30
CA ASP A 12 -66.28 19.52 -22.05
C ASP A 12 -65.88 21.00 -21.90
N ASP A 13 -66.66 21.89 -22.52
CA ASP A 13 -66.79 23.33 -22.25
C ASP A 13 -65.78 24.36 -22.79
N ARG A 14 -66.29 25.08 -23.80
CA ARG A 14 -65.99 26.48 -24.18
C ARG A 14 -66.76 27.45 -23.25
N PRO A 15 -66.70 28.81 -23.40
CA PRO A 15 -65.71 29.73 -24.00
C PRO A 15 -65.43 30.99 -23.13
N ARG A 16 -64.40 31.80 -23.47
CA ARG A 16 -64.47 33.24 -23.87
C ARG A 16 -63.19 34.05 -23.60
N HIS A 17 -62.75 34.71 -24.67
CA HIS A 17 -62.16 36.07 -24.80
C HIS A 17 -60.91 36.53 -24.02
N ARG A 18 -59.87 36.92 -24.78
CA ARG A 18 -59.37 38.32 -25.01
C ARG A 18 -58.14 38.25 -25.95
N ARG A 19 -58.22 38.80 -27.18
CA ARG A 19 -57.89 40.17 -27.66
C ARG A 19 -56.38 40.47 -27.84
N GLY A 20 -56.03 40.90 -29.06
CA GLY A 20 -54.79 41.61 -29.44
C GLY A 20 -54.13 41.01 -30.69
N ALA A 21 -54.50 41.30 -31.95
CA ALA A 21 -54.42 42.55 -32.74
C ALA A 21 -53.01 42.95 -33.23
N SER A 22 -52.71 42.68 -34.51
CA SER A 22 -52.05 43.60 -35.50
C SER A 22 -51.82 42.83 -36.82
N ARG A 23 -52.64 43.05 -37.87
CA ARG A 23 -52.50 44.01 -39.00
C ARG A 23 -51.29 43.68 -39.91
N ARG A 24 -51.35 43.63 -41.26
CA ARG A 24 -52.39 43.89 -42.29
C ARG A 24 -51.79 43.60 -43.69
N ARG A 25 -52.69 43.46 -44.69
CA ARG A 25 -52.59 43.59 -46.18
C ARG A 25 -52.60 42.23 -46.93
N ALA A 26 -53.76 41.75 -47.43
CA ALA A 26 -54.59 42.19 -48.59
C ALA A 26 -54.01 41.66 -49.91
N ALA A 27 -54.72 41.14 -50.92
CA ALA A 27 -56.11 40.70 -51.22
C ALA A 27 -55.95 39.85 -52.53
N LEU A 28 -56.82 38.91 -52.94
CA LEU A 28 -58.06 39.16 -53.70
C LEU A 28 -58.68 37.79 -54.14
N THR A 29 -60.01 37.68 -53.97
CA THR A 29 -61.06 37.08 -54.85
C THR A 29 -60.99 35.61 -55.30
N VAL A 30 -61.98 34.77 -54.97
CA VAL A 30 -63.36 34.65 -55.50
C VAL A 30 -63.41 33.95 -56.87
N VAL A 31 -64.01 32.75 -56.87
CA VAL A 31 -64.93 32.11 -57.86
C VAL A 31 -64.67 30.60 -57.82
N LEU A 32 -65.33 29.92 -56.88
CA LEU A 32 -65.45 28.46 -56.82
C LEU A 32 -66.95 28.12 -56.80
N ALA A 33 -67.68 28.61 -57.80
CA ALA A 33 -69.11 28.39 -57.94
C ALA A 33 -69.57 28.74 -59.37
N LEU A 34 -69.08 28.02 -60.37
CA LEU A 34 -69.67 27.91 -61.71
C LEU A 34 -68.83 26.90 -62.50
N LEU A 35 -69.37 25.70 -62.70
CA LEU A 35 -69.17 24.73 -63.80
C LEU A 35 -69.47 23.30 -63.29
N ALA A 36 -70.69 23.12 -62.76
CA ALA A 36 -71.42 21.87 -62.88
C ALA A 36 -72.51 22.11 -63.92
N ALA A 37 -72.11 22.23 -65.18
CA ALA A 37 -73.01 22.24 -66.32
C ALA A 37 -72.68 21.01 -67.15
N VAL A 38 -73.55 20.00 -67.00
CA VAL A 38 -73.72 18.88 -67.91
C VAL A 38 -73.92 19.45 -69.31
N LEU A 39 -72.89 19.41 -70.15
CA LEU A 39 -73.04 19.60 -71.59
C LEU A 39 -73.28 18.22 -72.20
N VAL A 40 -74.56 17.84 -72.31
CA VAL A 40 -74.97 16.85 -73.29
C VAL A 40 -74.70 17.47 -74.65
N VAL A 41 -73.61 17.07 -75.30
CA VAL A 41 -73.36 17.39 -76.70
C VAL A 41 -74.33 16.53 -77.52
N GLY A 42 -75.42 17.14 -77.99
CA GLY A 42 -76.23 16.54 -79.06
C GLY A 42 -75.38 16.34 -80.32
N PRO A 43 -75.76 15.42 -81.23
CA PRO A 43 -74.97 15.14 -82.42
C PRO A 43 -74.87 16.39 -83.29
N THR A 44 -73.68 17.01 -83.33
CA THR A 44 -73.42 18.12 -84.25
C THR A 44 -73.40 17.58 -85.68
N GLN A 45 -74.36 18.04 -86.48
CA GLN A 45 -74.36 17.87 -87.93
C GLN A 45 -73.12 18.54 -88.56
N ASN A 46 -72.48 17.80 -89.48
CA ASN A 46 -71.63 18.21 -90.61
C ASN A 46 -70.90 19.56 -90.53
N ALA A 47 -69.66 19.57 -90.02
CA ALA A 47 -68.69 20.62 -90.32
C ALA A 47 -67.81 20.19 -91.53
N GLN A 48 -68.03 20.82 -92.68
CA GLN A 48 -67.22 20.71 -93.89
C GLN A 48 -66.00 21.65 -93.83
N ALA A 49 -64.96 21.31 -93.06
CA ALA A 49 -63.64 21.94 -93.17
C ALA A 49 -62.54 20.95 -92.75
N ALA A 50 -62.18 20.07 -93.69
CA ALA A 50 -61.25 18.97 -93.44
C ALA A 50 -60.05 19.09 -94.38
N THR A 51 -58.84 19.21 -93.82
CA THR A 51 -57.60 19.13 -94.60
C THR A 51 -57.34 17.66 -94.92
N MET A 52 -57.34 17.28 -96.21
CA MET A 52 -57.00 15.91 -96.63
C MET A 52 -55.52 15.67 -96.31
N LEU A 53 -55.20 14.62 -95.56
CA LEU A 53 -53.82 14.28 -95.17
C LEU A 53 -53.27 13.11 -95.98
N LEU A 54 -54.15 12.20 -96.37
CA LEU A 54 -53.78 10.97 -97.08
C LEU A 54 -54.99 10.44 -97.84
N GLN A 55 -54.78 10.06 -99.09
CA GLN A 55 -55.74 9.31 -99.88
C GLN A 55 -55.01 8.17 -100.60
N GLU A 56 -55.38 6.93 -100.32
CA GLU A 56 -54.77 5.74 -100.92
C GLU A 56 -55.84 4.70 -101.25
N GLY A 57 -55.91 4.33 -102.53
CA GLY A 57 -56.90 3.36 -103.02
C GLY A 57 -56.44 1.91 -102.91
N PHE A 58 -55.13 1.66 -102.80
CA PHE A 58 -54.46 0.36 -102.94
C PHE A 58 -54.78 -0.37 -104.27
N GLY A 59 -55.22 0.38 -105.28
CA GLY A 59 -55.68 -0.15 -106.56
C GLY A 59 -54.59 -0.42 -107.60
N GLY A 60 -53.38 0.10 -107.37
CA GLY A 60 -52.22 0.02 -108.26
C GLY A 60 -51.41 -1.27 -108.11
N THR A 61 -50.28 -1.36 -108.82
CA THR A 61 -49.28 -2.45 -108.66
C THR A 61 -48.23 -2.15 -107.57
N SER A 62 -48.23 -0.94 -107.02
CA SER A 62 -47.41 -0.46 -105.90
C SER A 62 -48.12 0.74 -105.24
N VAL A 63 -47.64 1.17 -104.07
CA VAL A 63 -48.13 2.33 -103.32
C VAL A 63 -47.11 3.46 -103.39
N VAL A 64 -47.51 4.62 -103.90
CA VAL A 64 -46.59 5.71 -104.25
C VAL A 64 -45.99 6.38 -103.00
N ASP A 65 -46.78 6.60 -101.94
CA ASP A 65 -46.27 7.24 -100.73
C ASP A 65 -45.40 6.24 -99.93
N PRO A 66 -44.09 6.49 -99.77
CA PRO A 66 -43.18 5.59 -99.05
C PRO A 66 -43.46 5.51 -97.54
N ALA A 67 -44.31 6.39 -96.99
CA ALA A 67 -44.73 6.30 -95.60
C ALA A 67 -45.60 5.06 -95.35
N TRP A 68 -46.31 4.54 -96.35
CA TRP A 68 -46.99 3.26 -96.20
C TRP A 68 -45.94 2.14 -96.08
N GLN A 69 -46.02 1.38 -94.99
CA GLN A 69 -45.10 0.29 -94.73
C GLN A 69 -45.85 -0.98 -94.34
N ALA A 70 -45.42 -2.11 -94.89
CA ALA A 70 -45.86 -3.44 -94.50
C ALA A 70 -45.41 -3.75 -93.07
N LEU A 71 -46.34 -4.29 -92.30
CA LEU A 71 -46.12 -4.99 -91.04
C LEU A 71 -46.35 -6.48 -91.32
N ASP A 72 -45.34 -7.31 -91.06
CA ASP A 72 -45.38 -8.75 -91.35
C ASP A 72 -45.75 -9.05 -92.82
N ASN A 73 -46.82 -9.81 -93.09
CA ASN A 73 -47.10 -10.39 -94.42
C ASN A 73 -48.00 -9.54 -95.35
N ALA A 74 -48.27 -8.27 -95.03
CA ALA A 74 -49.16 -7.46 -95.84
C ALA A 74 -48.57 -7.12 -97.23
N CYS A 75 -49.43 -7.03 -98.23
CA CYS A 75 -49.02 -6.94 -99.62
C CYS A 75 -50.09 -6.28 -100.51
N ILE A 76 -49.73 -5.95 -101.76
CA ILE A 76 -50.66 -5.44 -102.77
C ILE A 76 -51.05 -6.56 -103.73
N THR A 77 -52.34 -6.82 -103.88
CA THR A 77 -52.82 -7.97 -104.67
C THR A 77 -52.44 -7.89 -106.14
N ARG A 78 -52.33 -6.69 -106.72
CA ARG A 78 -51.87 -6.49 -108.11
C ARG A 78 -50.36 -6.45 -108.29
N ALA A 79 -49.58 -6.39 -107.22
CA ALA A 79 -48.12 -6.41 -107.35
C ALA A 79 -47.66 -7.79 -107.85
N THR A 80 -46.92 -7.83 -108.95
CA THR A 80 -46.30 -9.05 -109.51
C THR A 80 -44.78 -9.01 -109.47
N VAL A 81 -44.20 -7.84 -109.18
CA VAL A 81 -42.77 -7.59 -109.01
C VAL A 81 -42.55 -6.76 -107.75
N ALA A 82 -41.30 -6.68 -107.28
CA ALA A 82 -40.95 -5.84 -106.14
C ALA A 82 -41.32 -4.36 -106.39
N PRO A 83 -41.72 -3.62 -105.34
CA PRO A 83 -42.07 -2.21 -105.49
C PRO A 83 -40.84 -1.38 -105.93
N PRO A 84 -41.02 -0.30 -106.71
CA PRO A 84 -39.92 0.58 -107.11
C PRO A 84 -39.18 1.18 -105.91
N ALA A 85 -37.88 1.46 -106.09
CA ALA A 85 -37.09 2.16 -105.09
C ALA A 85 -37.69 3.55 -104.79
N GLY A 86 -37.77 3.92 -103.52
CA GLY A 86 -38.34 5.20 -103.08
C GLY A 86 -39.87 5.21 -102.93
N THR A 87 -40.55 4.08 -103.16
CA THR A 87 -41.98 3.89 -102.86
C THR A 87 -42.18 3.03 -101.61
N SER A 88 -43.43 2.75 -101.23
CA SER A 88 -43.77 1.86 -100.12
C SER A 88 -43.11 0.48 -100.25
N ASN A 89 -42.78 -0.16 -99.13
CA ASN A 89 -42.31 -1.56 -99.13
C ASN A 89 -43.46 -2.59 -99.25
N LEU A 90 -44.72 -2.16 -99.39
CA LEU A 90 -45.86 -3.04 -99.69
C LEU A 90 -45.70 -3.63 -101.10
N GLY A 91 -45.35 -4.92 -101.16
CA GLY A 91 -44.95 -5.60 -102.38
C GLY A 91 -45.85 -6.77 -102.79
N VAL A 92 -45.24 -7.76 -103.44
CA VAL A 92 -45.92 -8.96 -103.96
C VAL A 92 -46.51 -9.81 -102.84
N CYS A 93 -47.76 -10.21 -102.97
CA CYS A 93 -48.38 -11.17 -102.06
C CYS A 93 -47.73 -12.55 -102.16
N ALA A 94 -47.17 -13.02 -101.04
CA ALA A 94 -46.52 -14.32 -100.93
C ALA A 94 -47.50 -15.50 -101.06
N ASN A 95 -48.75 -15.30 -100.65
CA ASN A 95 -49.85 -16.26 -100.83
C ASN A 95 -51.11 -15.49 -101.25
N ARG A 96 -51.93 -16.10 -102.10
CA ARG A 96 -53.11 -15.52 -102.76
C ARG A 96 -54.31 -16.47 -102.76
N GLU A 97 -54.26 -17.53 -101.96
CA GLU A 97 -55.36 -18.47 -101.84
C GLU A 97 -56.60 -17.73 -101.38
N GLN A 98 -57.66 -17.78 -102.21
CA GLN A 98 -58.94 -17.12 -101.96
C GLN A 98 -58.84 -15.59 -101.78
N ALA A 99 -57.80 -14.99 -102.38
CA ALA A 99 -57.62 -13.55 -102.52
C ALA A 99 -57.77 -13.11 -103.99
N PRO A 100 -57.97 -11.81 -104.26
CA PRO A 100 -58.05 -11.29 -105.62
C PRO A 100 -56.82 -11.65 -106.46
N ARG A 101 -57.05 -12.04 -107.73
CA ARG A 101 -55.97 -12.37 -108.67
C ARG A 101 -55.17 -11.09 -109.04
N PRO A 102 -53.89 -11.19 -109.42
CA PRO A 102 -53.10 -10.00 -109.81
C PRO A 102 -53.68 -9.17 -110.97
N ALA A 103 -54.51 -9.79 -111.83
CA ALA A 103 -55.21 -9.08 -112.91
C ALA A 103 -56.40 -8.23 -112.43
N THR A 104 -56.90 -8.46 -111.21
CA THR A 104 -58.08 -7.76 -110.66
C THR A 104 -57.79 -6.26 -110.55
N THR A 105 -58.62 -5.43 -111.20
CA THR A 105 -58.43 -3.98 -111.26
C THR A 105 -59.74 -3.27 -110.87
N PRO A 106 -59.76 -2.40 -109.84
CA PRO A 106 -58.64 -2.05 -108.96
C PRO A 106 -58.22 -3.20 -108.02
N GLY A 107 -56.97 -3.14 -107.56
CA GLY A 107 -56.39 -4.03 -106.56
C GLY A 107 -56.81 -3.71 -105.11
N PHE A 108 -56.16 -4.39 -104.17
CA PHE A 108 -56.43 -4.29 -102.73
C PHE A 108 -55.12 -4.40 -101.93
N LEU A 109 -55.11 -3.81 -100.73
CA LEU A 109 -54.17 -4.18 -99.68
C LEU A 109 -54.67 -5.49 -99.05
N GLN A 110 -53.89 -6.56 -99.15
CA GLN A 110 -54.17 -7.83 -98.49
C GLN A 110 -53.36 -7.89 -97.20
N LEU A 111 -54.06 -8.10 -96.08
CA LEU A 111 -53.45 -8.22 -94.75
C LEU A 111 -53.21 -9.69 -94.40
N THR A 112 -54.18 -10.56 -94.69
CA THR A 112 -54.06 -12.01 -94.52
C THR A 112 -54.84 -12.73 -95.62
N ASP A 113 -54.59 -14.04 -95.73
CA ASP A 113 -55.23 -15.00 -96.64
C ASP A 113 -55.82 -16.17 -95.83
N THR A 114 -56.23 -17.24 -96.49
CA THR A 114 -56.86 -18.41 -95.83
C THR A 114 -55.91 -19.32 -95.06
N ARG A 115 -54.66 -18.94 -94.81
CA ARG A 115 -53.79 -19.70 -93.89
C ARG A 115 -54.23 -19.49 -92.45
N GLY A 116 -54.14 -20.54 -91.64
CA GLY A 116 -54.25 -20.43 -90.18
C GLY A 116 -53.04 -19.71 -89.57
N ASN A 117 -53.23 -19.05 -88.42
CA ASN A 117 -52.21 -18.31 -87.68
C ASN A 117 -51.45 -17.24 -88.50
N ALA A 118 -52.04 -16.77 -89.60
CA ALA A 118 -51.51 -15.67 -90.39
C ALA A 118 -51.68 -14.34 -89.65
N ARG A 119 -50.71 -13.46 -89.81
CA ARG A 119 -50.79 -12.07 -89.38
C ARG A 119 -50.24 -11.15 -90.46
N GLY A 120 -50.86 -10.00 -90.61
CA GLY A 120 -50.35 -8.93 -91.45
C GLY A 120 -50.96 -7.60 -91.07
N GLY A 121 -50.24 -6.54 -91.36
CA GLY A 121 -50.68 -5.18 -91.15
C GLY A 121 -50.03 -4.21 -92.12
N ALA A 122 -50.57 -3.01 -92.24
CA ALA A 122 -49.89 -1.92 -92.91
C ALA A 122 -50.01 -0.68 -92.03
N VAL A 123 -48.94 0.09 -91.94
CA VAL A 123 -48.90 1.35 -91.20
C VAL A 123 -48.57 2.48 -92.15
N PHE A 124 -49.23 3.61 -91.97
CA PHE A 124 -48.75 4.87 -92.49
C PHE A 124 -47.74 5.46 -91.48
N ASN A 125 -46.46 5.17 -91.70
CA ASN A 125 -45.35 5.40 -90.76
C ASN A 125 -44.86 6.86 -90.72
N ARG A 126 -45.72 7.83 -91.09
CA ARG A 126 -45.46 9.27 -90.98
C ARG A 126 -46.32 9.83 -89.83
N PRO A 127 -45.73 10.53 -88.85
CA PRO A 127 -46.51 11.11 -87.75
C PRO A 127 -47.50 12.16 -88.26
N ILE A 128 -48.73 12.09 -87.76
CA ILE A 128 -49.84 12.99 -88.06
C ILE A 128 -50.16 13.81 -86.81
N PRO A 129 -50.21 15.14 -86.86
CA PRO A 129 -50.58 15.97 -85.71
C PRO A 129 -51.96 15.62 -85.14
N ALA A 130 -52.06 15.42 -83.82
CA ALA A 130 -53.34 15.16 -83.16
C ALA A 130 -54.22 16.42 -83.03
N THR A 131 -53.62 17.61 -83.17
CA THR A 131 -54.25 18.92 -82.90
C THR A 131 -55.43 19.26 -83.81
N GLY A 132 -55.49 18.69 -85.01
CA GLY A 132 -56.60 18.86 -85.95
C GLY A 132 -57.72 17.82 -85.79
N GLY A 133 -57.53 16.80 -84.94
CA GLY A 133 -58.36 15.60 -84.92
C GLY A 133 -58.16 14.76 -86.18
N LEU A 134 -58.79 13.59 -86.24
CA LEU A 134 -58.72 12.67 -87.38
C LEU A 134 -60.11 12.24 -87.83
N ASP A 135 -60.31 12.15 -89.13
CA ASP A 135 -61.44 11.53 -89.80
C ASP A 135 -60.90 10.52 -90.81
N VAL A 136 -61.04 9.24 -90.50
CA VAL A 136 -60.50 8.13 -91.28
C VAL A 136 -61.65 7.35 -91.87
N GLN A 137 -61.72 7.22 -93.19
CA GLN A 137 -62.67 6.35 -93.87
C GLN A 137 -61.93 5.32 -94.73
N PHE A 138 -62.42 4.08 -94.74
CA PHE A 138 -61.87 3.00 -95.56
C PHE A 138 -62.92 1.94 -95.87
N ASP A 139 -62.69 1.20 -96.95
CA ASP A 139 -63.43 -0.02 -97.26
C ASP A 139 -62.64 -1.23 -96.78
N GLN A 140 -63.29 -2.11 -96.03
CA GLN A 140 -62.73 -3.41 -95.66
C GLN A 140 -63.52 -4.57 -96.24
N TYR A 141 -62.85 -5.68 -96.47
CA TYR A 141 -63.45 -6.94 -96.89
C TYR A 141 -62.89 -8.05 -96.02
N GLN A 142 -63.78 -8.89 -95.48
CA GLN A 142 -63.39 -10.08 -94.73
C GLN A 142 -64.36 -11.21 -95.06
N TYR A 143 -63.84 -12.35 -95.50
CA TYR A 143 -64.64 -13.50 -95.95
C TYR A 143 -63.82 -14.80 -95.93
N GLN A 144 -64.51 -15.93 -95.85
CA GLN A 144 -63.92 -17.26 -95.99
C GLN A 144 -64.35 -17.91 -97.29
N ALA A 145 -63.46 -18.76 -97.82
CA ALA A 145 -63.79 -19.75 -98.84
C ALA A 145 -64.86 -20.73 -98.38
N VAL A 146 -65.62 -21.29 -99.33
CA VAL A 146 -66.70 -22.27 -99.10
C VAL A 146 -66.12 -23.61 -98.60
N LEU A 147 -65.87 -23.71 -97.29
CA LEU A 147 -65.62 -24.94 -96.55
C LEU A 147 -66.19 -24.74 -95.14
N GLY A 148 -67.03 -25.65 -94.64
CA GLY A 148 -67.89 -25.50 -93.45
C GLY A 148 -67.21 -25.28 -92.07
N LEU A 149 -66.05 -24.64 -92.03
CA LEU A 149 -65.39 -24.14 -90.82
C LEU A 149 -65.90 -22.71 -90.48
N GLN A 150 -65.82 -22.32 -89.21
CA GLN A 150 -66.02 -20.93 -88.80
C GLN A 150 -64.78 -20.10 -89.20
N GLY A 151 -64.95 -18.96 -89.85
CA GLY A 151 -63.86 -18.06 -90.22
C GLY A 151 -63.53 -17.09 -89.09
N ALA A 152 -62.25 -16.75 -88.99
CA ALA A 152 -61.66 -16.03 -87.87
C ALA A 152 -60.36 -15.30 -88.29
N ASP A 153 -59.86 -14.35 -87.52
CA ASP A 153 -60.46 -13.81 -86.29
C ASP A 153 -61.11 -12.43 -86.52
N GLY A 154 -60.50 -11.63 -87.39
CA GLY A 154 -61.04 -10.36 -87.85
C GLY A 154 -59.95 -9.41 -88.35
N ILE A 155 -60.40 -8.21 -88.69
CA ILE A 155 -59.59 -7.09 -89.17
C ILE A 155 -59.76 -5.88 -88.26
N GLY A 156 -58.74 -5.05 -88.16
CA GLY A 156 -58.76 -3.87 -87.32
C GLY A 156 -58.08 -2.66 -87.94
N PHE A 157 -58.52 -1.49 -87.47
CA PHE A 157 -57.84 -0.21 -87.62
C PHE A 157 -57.17 0.15 -86.31
N PHE A 158 -56.01 0.79 -86.34
CA PHE A 158 -55.36 1.26 -85.13
C PHE A 158 -54.71 2.64 -85.27
N LEU A 159 -54.56 3.31 -84.12
CA LEU A 159 -53.69 4.46 -83.90
C LEU A 159 -52.63 4.11 -82.88
N THR A 160 -51.41 4.60 -83.08
CA THR A 160 -50.28 4.51 -82.13
C THR A 160 -49.65 5.89 -81.89
N ASP A 161 -48.88 6.03 -80.82
CA ASP A 161 -47.99 7.17 -80.56
C ASP A 161 -47.01 7.37 -81.74
N GLY A 162 -47.16 8.49 -82.44
CA GLY A 162 -46.40 8.82 -83.64
C GLY A 162 -44.90 9.02 -83.40
N SER A 163 -44.45 9.17 -82.16
CA SER A 163 -43.02 9.26 -81.80
C SER A 163 -42.28 7.92 -81.86
N ARG A 164 -42.99 6.81 -82.08
CA ARG A 164 -42.43 5.44 -82.07
C ARG A 164 -42.27 4.89 -83.48
N ASN A 165 -41.37 3.91 -83.61
CA ASN A 165 -41.26 3.09 -84.82
C ASN A 165 -42.12 1.84 -84.69
N LEU A 166 -42.82 1.52 -85.78
CA LEU A 166 -43.59 0.30 -85.95
C LEU A 166 -42.92 -0.57 -86.99
N THR A 167 -42.62 -1.81 -86.62
CA THR A 167 -41.94 -2.80 -87.49
C THR A 167 -42.67 -4.13 -87.58
N SER A 168 -43.70 -4.34 -86.76
CA SER A 168 -44.54 -5.55 -86.76
C SER A 168 -45.96 -5.21 -86.31
N ALA A 169 -46.91 -6.06 -86.68
CA ALA A 169 -48.23 -6.08 -86.06
C ALA A 169 -48.12 -6.66 -84.63
N GLY A 170 -49.21 -6.53 -83.88
CA GLY A 170 -49.41 -7.21 -82.60
C GLY A 170 -49.69 -8.71 -82.75
N ALA A 171 -50.29 -9.31 -81.72
CA ALA A 171 -50.46 -10.75 -81.66
C ALA A 171 -51.47 -11.30 -82.70
N PRO A 172 -51.26 -12.53 -83.22
CA PRO A 172 -52.21 -13.21 -84.12
C PRO A 172 -53.48 -13.67 -83.37
N GLY A 173 -54.35 -14.40 -84.06
CA GLY A 173 -55.60 -14.90 -83.46
C GLY A 173 -56.56 -13.77 -83.10
N GLY A 174 -57.28 -13.92 -81.99
CA GLY A 174 -58.24 -12.92 -81.52
C GLY A 174 -57.66 -11.62 -80.96
N SER A 175 -56.39 -11.31 -81.21
CA SER A 175 -55.80 -9.98 -80.97
C SER A 175 -55.92 -9.07 -82.19
N LEU A 176 -56.34 -9.64 -83.33
CA LEU A 176 -56.57 -8.95 -84.60
C LEU A 176 -55.32 -8.17 -85.07
N GLY A 177 -54.13 -8.60 -84.63
CA GLY A 177 -52.87 -7.89 -84.85
C GLY A 177 -52.75 -6.51 -84.18
N TYR A 178 -53.67 -6.09 -83.31
CA TYR A 178 -53.53 -4.86 -82.52
C TYR A 178 -53.09 -5.17 -81.08
N GLY A 179 -53.83 -6.06 -80.40
CA GLY A 179 -53.61 -6.40 -79.00
C GLY A 179 -52.40 -7.30 -78.78
N GLN A 180 -52.03 -7.48 -77.52
CA GLN A 180 -51.02 -8.44 -77.10
C GLN A 180 -51.62 -9.83 -76.82
N SER A 181 -50.75 -10.83 -76.74
CA SER A 181 -51.05 -12.14 -76.12
C SER A 181 -50.05 -12.46 -75.00
N ALA A 182 -50.12 -13.66 -74.43
CA ALA A 182 -49.14 -14.11 -73.44
C ALA A 182 -47.71 -14.18 -74.03
N THR A 183 -47.60 -14.49 -75.33
CA THR A 183 -46.32 -14.75 -76.00
C THR A 183 -45.90 -13.62 -76.94
N PHE A 184 -46.83 -12.82 -77.47
CA PHE A 184 -46.57 -11.73 -78.41
C PHE A 184 -46.92 -10.35 -77.83
N ASP A 185 -46.10 -9.36 -78.14
CA ASP A 185 -46.39 -7.97 -77.85
C ASP A 185 -47.55 -7.46 -78.72
N GLY A 186 -48.32 -6.50 -78.22
CA GLY A 186 -49.25 -5.72 -79.04
C GLY A 186 -48.52 -4.68 -79.89
N VAL A 187 -49.27 -3.92 -80.68
CA VAL A 187 -48.71 -2.83 -81.50
C VAL A 187 -48.00 -1.81 -80.61
N ASN A 188 -46.69 -1.67 -80.78
CA ASN A 188 -45.84 -0.78 -79.98
C ASN A 188 -46.42 0.65 -79.91
N GLY A 189 -46.73 1.12 -78.70
CA GLY A 189 -47.33 2.43 -78.43
C GLY A 189 -48.80 2.56 -78.80
N GLY A 190 -49.51 1.45 -78.99
CA GLY A 190 -50.92 1.44 -79.35
C GLY A 190 -51.72 2.40 -78.47
N TYR A 191 -52.57 3.20 -79.11
CA TYR A 191 -53.42 4.18 -78.46
C TYR A 191 -54.90 3.81 -78.59
N LEU A 192 -55.32 3.44 -79.81
CA LEU A 192 -56.69 3.08 -80.13
C LEU A 192 -56.68 1.91 -81.12
N GLY A 193 -57.45 0.86 -80.86
CA GLY A 193 -57.70 -0.22 -81.81
C GLY A 193 -59.19 -0.45 -82.01
N ILE A 194 -59.66 -0.42 -83.24
CA ILE A 194 -61.05 -0.71 -83.64
C ILE A 194 -61.04 -2.00 -84.45
N GLY A 195 -61.49 -3.10 -83.83
CA GLY A 195 -61.56 -4.42 -84.45
C GLY A 195 -62.98 -4.74 -84.92
N LEU A 196 -63.10 -5.25 -86.15
CA LEU A 196 -64.28 -5.94 -86.64
C LEU A 196 -64.10 -7.43 -86.34
N ASP A 197 -64.56 -7.80 -85.15
CA ASP A 197 -64.35 -9.09 -84.52
C ASP A 197 -65.40 -10.09 -84.99
N VAL A 198 -65.00 -10.97 -85.90
CA VAL A 198 -65.89 -11.98 -86.50
C VAL A 198 -66.05 -13.17 -85.57
N PHE A 199 -64.95 -13.62 -84.95
CA PHE A 199 -64.96 -14.80 -84.08
C PHE A 199 -65.46 -14.47 -82.66
N GLY A 200 -65.28 -13.22 -82.21
CA GLY A 200 -65.82 -12.69 -80.97
C GLY A 200 -64.83 -12.63 -79.80
N ASN A 201 -63.59 -13.09 -80.00
CA ASN A 201 -62.57 -13.20 -78.96
C ASN A 201 -61.69 -11.93 -78.81
N PHE A 202 -61.87 -10.90 -79.65
CA PHE A 202 -61.24 -9.60 -79.44
C PHE A 202 -61.82 -8.83 -78.25
N SER A 203 -62.98 -9.24 -77.75
CA SER A 203 -63.58 -8.69 -76.52
C SER A 203 -63.50 -9.61 -75.30
N SER A 204 -62.88 -10.79 -75.38
CA SER A 204 -62.87 -11.80 -74.30
C SER A 204 -61.79 -11.55 -73.22
N ARG A 205 -61.92 -12.18 -72.03
CA ARG A 205 -60.99 -12.12 -70.88
C ARG A 205 -60.21 -13.45 -70.71
N PRO A 206 -58.91 -13.46 -70.34
CA PRO A 206 -58.18 -14.70 -70.00
C PRO A 206 -58.72 -15.33 -68.69
N PRO A 207 -58.72 -16.67 -68.49
CA PRO A 207 -57.84 -17.66 -69.11
C PRO A 207 -58.55 -18.67 -70.04
N THR A 208 -59.83 -18.46 -70.40
CA THR A 208 -60.59 -19.46 -71.18
C THR A 208 -60.16 -19.59 -72.65
N ALA A 209 -59.27 -18.72 -73.13
CA ALA A 209 -58.56 -18.84 -74.41
C ALA A 209 -57.07 -18.52 -74.18
N PRO A 210 -56.13 -19.48 -74.41
CA PRO A 210 -54.70 -19.24 -74.26
C PRO A 210 -54.13 -18.21 -75.26
N GLU A 211 -54.92 -17.84 -76.29
CA GLU A 211 -54.46 -17.01 -77.40
C GLU A 211 -54.91 -15.54 -77.35
N VAL A 212 -55.82 -15.11 -76.47
CA VAL A 212 -56.12 -13.67 -76.28
C VAL A 212 -57.08 -13.35 -75.14
N GLY A 213 -56.97 -12.12 -74.62
CA GLY A 213 -58.12 -11.47 -74.00
C GLY A 213 -57.76 -10.24 -73.15
N LEU A 214 -58.50 -9.14 -73.34
CA LEU A 214 -58.46 -7.83 -72.66
C LEU A 214 -57.11 -7.09 -72.55
N GLY A 215 -55.99 -7.77 -72.75
CA GLY A 215 -54.69 -7.28 -72.37
C GLY A 215 -54.43 -7.33 -70.86
N THR A 216 -53.16 -7.44 -70.48
CA THR A 216 -52.76 -7.58 -69.07
C THR A 216 -52.71 -6.22 -68.38
N GLY A 217 -53.00 -6.18 -67.07
CA GLY A 217 -52.94 -4.96 -66.27
C GLY A 217 -54.15 -4.02 -66.39
N CYS A 218 -55.27 -4.48 -66.97
CA CYS A 218 -56.48 -3.68 -67.10
C CYS A 218 -57.25 -3.55 -65.77
N ALA A 219 -57.68 -2.33 -65.45
CA ALA A 219 -58.64 -2.09 -64.38
C ALA A 219 -59.98 -2.75 -64.75
N ALA A 220 -60.67 -3.33 -63.76
CA ALA A 220 -61.76 -4.30 -63.96
C ALA A 220 -63.07 -3.76 -64.57
N THR A 221 -63.08 -2.60 -65.23
CA THR A 221 -64.29 -1.98 -65.80
C THR A 221 -63.99 -1.22 -67.10
N PRO A 222 -64.82 -1.35 -68.16
CA PRO A 222 -66.02 -2.20 -68.25
C PRO A 222 -65.70 -3.69 -68.43
N THR A 223 -66.53 -4.56 -67.85
CA THR A 223 -66.40 -6.01 -67.99
C THR A 223 -66.62 -6.42 -69.44
N ALA A 224 -65.65 -7.12 -70.03
CA ALA A 224 -65.77 -7.78 -71.32
C ALA A 224 -67.09 -8.59 -71.44
N PRO A 225 -67.83 -8.49 -72.55
CA PRO A 225 -69.03 -9.31 -72.79
C PRO A 225 -68.72 -10.80 -73.08
N GLY A 226 -67.46 -11.22 -73.02
CA GLY A 226 -67.04 -12.59 -73.37
C GLY A 226 -66.88 -12.77 -74.88
N SER A 227 -66.85 -14.02 -75.35
CA SER A 227 -66.70 -14.30 -76.79
C SER A 227 -68.02 -14.06 -77.52
N THR A 228 -68.15 -12.94 -78.23
CA THR A 228 -69.38 -12.58 -78.93
C THR A 228 -69.10 -12.26 -80.41
N PRO A 229 -69.36 -13.22 -81.33
CA PRO A 229 -69.10 -13.07 -82.76
C PRO A 229 -69.78 -11.86 -83.40
N ASN A 230 -69.23 -11.40 -84.53
CA ASN A 230 -69.80 -10.36 -85.40
C ASN A 230 -70.03 -9.01 -84.69
N ARG A 231 -69.00 -8.45 -84.05
CA ARG A 231 -69.08 -7.15 -83.38
C ARG A 231 -67.98 -6.20 -83.80
N ILE A 232 -68.26 -4.90 -83.69
CA ILE A 232 -67.21 -3.87 -83.73
C ILE A 232 -66.80 -3.60 -82.29
N VAL A 233 -65.51 -3.65 -82.01
CA VAL A 233 -64.96 -3.61 -80.65
C VAL A 233 -63.80 -2.61 -80.61
N ALA A 234 -63.81 -1.73 -79.62
CA ALA A 234 -62.77 -0.76 -79.33
C ALA A 234 -61.86 -1.23 -78.18
N ARG A 235 -60.57 -1.04 -78.36
CA ARG A 235 -59.52 -1.24 -77.35
C ARG A 235 -58.66 0.00 -77.20
N GLY A 236 -58.20 0.21 -75.96
CA GLY A 236 -57.45 1.38 -75.55
C GLY A 236 -55.94 1.23 -75.67
N PRO A 237 -55.20 2.13 -74.99
CA PRO A 237 -53.76 2.20 -75.15
C PRO A 237 -53.01 1.04 -74.51
N GLY A 238 -51.85 0.69 -75.05
CA GLY A 238 -50.99 -0.35 -74.52
C GLY A 238 -49.55 -0.32 -75.02
N GLN A 239 -48.71 -1.10 -74.37
CA GLN A 239 -47.29 -1.23 -74.68
C GLN A 239 -46.79 -2.63 -74.34
N GLY A 240 -46.06 -3.26 -75.27
CA GLY A 240 -45.53 -4.62 -75.06
C GLY A 240 -46.66 -5.60 -74.75
N LYS A 241 -46.56 -6.28 -73.60
CA LYS A 241 -47.59 -7.23 -73.12
C LYS A 241 -48.62 -6.63 -72.17
N THR A 242 -48.63 -5.32 -71.92
CA THR A 242 -49.52 -4.66 -70.92
C THR A 242 -50.37 -3.56 -71.56
N GLY A 243 -51.59 -3.37 -71.06
CA GLY A 243 -52.57 -2.42 -71.63
C GLY A 243 -53.43 -3.05 -72.73
N TYR A 244 -53.84 -2.28 -73.73
CA TYR A 244 -54.78 -2.66 -74.81
C TYR A 244 -56.15 -3.12 -74.31
N CYS A 245 -56.61 -2.46 -73.23
CA CYS A 245 -57.83 -2.77 -72.52
C CYS A 245 -59.08 -2.58 -73.37
N TYR A 246 -60.06 -3.48 -73.22
CA TYR A 246 -61.38 -3.29 -73.81
C TYR A 246 -61.99 -1.96 -73.33
N ILE A 247 -62.55 -1.21 -74.27
CA ILE A 247 -63.27 0.03 -74.00
C ILE A 247 -64.76 -0.19 -74.18
N GLN A 248 -65.17 -0.63 -75.37
CA GLN A 248 -66.57 -0.76 -75.73
C GLN A 248 -66.72 -1.72 -76.91
N GLY A 249 -67.89 -2.31 -77.07
CA GLY A 249 -68.26 -3.03 -78.29
C GLY A 249 -69.71 -2.76 -78.63
N THR A 250 -70.05 -2.85 -79.91
CA THR A 250 -71.42 -2.69 -80.37
C THR A 250 -72.31 -3.82 -79.82
N PRO A 251 -73.61 -3.61 -79.62
CA PRO A 251 -74.57 -4.71 -79.54
C PRO A 251 -74.43 -5.64 -80.75
N VAL A 252 -74.90 -6.89 -80.64
CA VAL A 252 -75.00 -7.77 -81.82
C VAL A 252 -75.93 -7.05 -82.80
N PRO A 253 -75.47 -6.72 -84.02
CA PRO A 253 -76.29 -5.91 -84.92
C PRO A 253 -77.56 -6.68 -85.32
N THR A 254 -78.74 -6.16 -84.92
CA THR A 254 -80.02 -6.67 -85.40
C THR A 254 -80.21 -6.23 -86.84
N GLY A 255 -80.00 -7.15 -87.79
CA GLY A 255 -80.15 -6.88 -89.23
C GLY A 255 -78.89 -7.04 -90.08
N LEU A 256 -77.74 -7.44 -89.50
CA LEU A 256 -76.59 -7.84 -90.31
C LEU A 256 -76.65 -9.34 -90.61
N ALA A 257 -76.86 -9.67 -91.89
CA ALA A 257 -76.12 -10.80 -92.46
C ALA A 257 -74.65 -10.56 -92.11
N GLY A 258 -74.00 -11.50 -91.42
CA GLY A 258 -72.80 -11.28 -90.59
C GLY A 258 -71.73 -10.32 -91.14
N LEU A 259 -70.86 -9.82 -90.25
CA LEU A 259 -69.66 -9.04 -90.65
C LEU A 259 -68.76 -9.80 -91.63
N ARG A 260 -69.06 -11.08 -91.84
CA ARG A 260 -68.40 -12.03 -92.74
C ARG A 260 -69.45 -12.72 -93.63
N PRO A 261 -69.49 -12.43 -94.94
CA PRO A 261 -70.18 -13.25 -95.92
C PRO A 261 -69.32 -14.47 -96.31
N THR A 262 -69.96 -15.54 -96.77
CA THR A 262 -69.27 -16.66 -97.43
C THR A 262 -69.05 -16.31 -98.90
N LEU A 263 -67.81 -16.38 -99.39
CA LEU A 263 -67.46 -16.00 -100.76
C LEU A 263 -66.35 -16.92 -101.30
N ASN A 264 -66.56 -17.50 -102.48
CA ASN A 264 -65.52 -18.21 -103.22
C ASN A 264 -65.01 -17.32 -104.36
N LEU A 265 -63.76 -16.87 -104.27
CA LEU A 265 -63.16 -16.03 -105.31
C LEU A 265 -62.57 -16.83 -106.48
N GLY A 266 -62.57 -18.17 -106.39
CA GLY A 266 -62.16 -19.07 -107.47
C GLY A 266 -62.87 -18.78 -108.80
N ASP A 267 -64.10 -18.27 -108.74
CA ASP A 267 -65.02 -18.15 -109.89
C ASP A 267 -65.29 -16.70 -110.37
N THR A 268 -64.86 -15.65 -109.64
CA THR A 268 -65.38 -14.26 -109.88
C THR A 268 -64.34 -13.12 -109.86
N GLY A 269 -63.06 -13.36 -109.55
CA GLY A 269 -61.97 -12.38 -109.69
C GLY A 269 -61.86 -11.29 -108.61
N ALA A 270 -62.94 -10.54 -108.32
CA ALA A 270 -62.99 -9.47 -107.32
C ALA A 270 -64.19 -9.64 -106.37
N PRO A 271 -64.04 -9.35 -105.05
CA PRO A 271 -65.17 -9.39 -104.13
C PRO A 271 -66.19 -8.28 -104.46
N LEU A 272 -67.48 -8.64 -104.45
CA LEU A 272 -68.58 -7.69 -104.65
C LEU A 272 -68.65 -6.66 -103.51
N ALA A 273 -69.21 -5.48 -103.78
CA ALA A 273 -69.38 -4.43 -102.77
C ALA A 273 -70.21 -4.89 -101.55
N SER A 274 -71.15 -5.82 -101.75
CA SER A 274 -71.94 -6.45 -100.68
C SER A 274 -71.11 -7.32 -99.73
N ALA A 275 -69.92 -7.76 -100.16
CA ALA A 275 -68.98 -8.52 -99.33
C ALA A 275 -68.09 -7.62 -98.46
N GLY A 276 -68.03 -6.32 -98.74
CA GLY A 276 -67.24 -5.35 -97.99
C GLY A 276 -68.08 -4.46 -97.08
N ARG A 277 -67.42 -3.70 -96.22
CA ARG A 277 -68.02 -2.72 -95.29
C ARG A 277 -67.24 -1.41 -95.39
N THR A 278 -67.97 -0.30 -95.46
CA THR A 278 -67.36 1.03 -95.31
C THR A 278 -67.28 1.36 -93.82
N ILE A 279 -66.09 1.67 -93.31
CA ILE A 279 -65.87 2.06 -91.92
C ILE A 279 -65.35 3.49 -91.89
N ARG A 280 -65.89 4.30 -90.99
CA ARG A 280 -65.40 5.65 -90.71
C ARG A 280 -65.14 5.82 -89.23
N VAL A 281 -63.95 6.27 -88.85
CA VAL A 281 -63.52 6.51 -87.47
C VAL A 281 -63.14 7.97 -87.33
N THR A 282 -63.84 8.70 -86.47
CA THR A 282 -63.49 10.08 -86.12
C THR A 282 -62.89 10.15 -84.73
N VAL A 283 -61.86 10.98 -84.54
CA VAL A 283 -61.15 11.21 -83.28
C VAL A 283 -61.03 12.71 -83.06
N SER A 284 -61.69 13.24 -82.04
CA SER A 284 -61.73 14.69 -81.78
C SER A 284 -60.34 15.25 -81.36
N PRO A 285 -60.05 16.54 -81.62
CA PRO A 285 -58.75 17.19 -81.28
C PRO A 285 -58.55 17.48 -79.78
N ALA A 286 -59.29 16.81 -78.89
CA ALA A 286 -59.20 17.05 -77.45
C ALA A 286 -58.04 16.28 -76.81
N THR A 287 -57.54 16.74 -75.66
CA THR A 287 -56.56 15.99 -74.85
C THR A 287 -57.05 14.58 -74.53
N PHE A 288 -58.35 14.42 -74.26
CA PHE A 288 -59.04 13.14 -74.13
C PHE A 288 -60.08 13.03 -75.25
N PRO A 289 -59.71 12.51 -76.43
CA PRO A 289 -60.56 12.50 -77.62
C PRO A 289 -61.88 11.77 -77.42
N VAL A 290 -62.93 12.29 -78.04
CA VAL A 290 -64.16 11.55 -78.34
C VAL A 290 -63.93 10.79 -79.64
N VAL A 291 -64.09 9.48 -79.59
CA VAL A 291 -63.98 8.58 -80.74
C VAL A 291 -65.38 8.17 -81.17
N THR A 292 -65.70 8.32 -82.45
CA THR A 292 -66.97 7.85 -83.03
C THR A 292 -66.67 6.91 -84.19
N VAL A 293 -67.31 5.74 -84.18
CA VAL A 293 -67.17 4.74 -85.24
C VAL A 293 -68.49 4.62 -85.99
N PHE A 294 -68.44 4.79 -87.30
CA PHE A 294 -69.56 4.62 -88.22
C PHE A 294 -69.34 3.38 -89.10
N TYR A 295 -70.46 2.81 -89.52
CA TYR A 295 -70.53 1.54 -90.23
C TYR A 295 -71.49 1.62 -91.42
N GLY A 296 -71.05 1.10 -92.57
CA GLY A 296 -71.84 0.89 -93.77
C GLY A 296 -71.97 -0.60 -94.10
N ALA A 297 -73.17 -1.02 -94.51
CA ALA A 297 -73.49 -2.42 -94.82
C ALA A 297 -72.78 -2.95 -96.09
N SER A 298 -72.35 -2.07 -96.98
CA SER A 298 -71.56 -2.38 -98.18
C SER A 298 -70.31 -1.49 -98.26
N ALA A 299 -69.32 -1.91 -99.05
CA ALA A 299 -68.17 -1.08 -99.40
C ALA A 299 -68.56 0.04 -100.40
N GLY A 300 -67.89 1.18 -100.30
CA GLY A 300 -68.09 2.34 -101.17
C GLY A 300 -69.30 3.23 -100.81
N MET A 301 -69.86 3.10 -99.61
CA MET A 301 -70.96 3.96 -99.15
C MET A 301 -70.44 5.37 -98.85
N ALA A 302 -71.25 6.40 -99.15
CA ALA A 302 -70.90 7.77 -98.80
C ALA A 302 -70.95 7.97 -97.28
N ALA A 303 -70.11 8.88 -96.74
CA ALA A 303 -70.05 9.17 -95.31
C ALA A 303 -71.41 9.55 -94.68
N SER A 304 -72.29 10.19 -95.46
CA SER A 304 -73.65 10.58 -95.06
C SER A 304 -74.64 9.41 -94.94
N GLN A 305 -74.29 8.24 -95.49
CA GLN A 305 -75.12 7.04 -95.49
C GLN A 305 -74.66 6.03 -94.41
N LEU A 306 -73.60 6.35 -93.66
CA LEU A 306 -73.08 5.47 -92.62
C LEU A 306 -73.87 5.63 -91.32
N THR A 307 -74.10 4.51 -90.64
CA THR A 307 -74.76 4.50 -89.34
C THR A 307 -73.72 4.59 -88.22
N GLN A 308 -73.94 5.44 -87.22
CA GLN A 308 -73.09 5.47 -86.04
C GLN A 308 -73.21 4.15 -85.26
N ALA A 309 -72.11 3.41 -85.16
CA ALA A 309 -72.06 2.13 -84.48
C ALA A 309 -71.76 2.27 -82.99
N MET A 310 -70.81 3.14 -82.62
CA MET A 310 -70.47 3.42 -81.22
C MET A 310 -69.77 4.78 -81.06
N GLN A 311 -69.81 5.32 -79.84
CA GLN A 311 -69.08 6.52 -79.45
C GLN A 311 -68.61 6.41 -77.99
N PHE A 312 -67.35 6.77 -77.73
CA PHE A 312 -66.76 6.78 -76.38
C PHE A 312 -65.71 7.88 -76.26
N THR A 313 -65.35 8.21 -75.01
CA THR A 313 -64.25 9.14 -74.70
C THR A 313 -63.05 8.36 -74.21
N MET A 314 -61.86 8.67 -74.73
CA MET A 314 -60.61 8.09 -74.26
C MET A 314 -60.29 8.56 -72.84
N THR A 315 -59.87 7.65 -71.96
CA THR A 315 -59.46 7.98 -70.58
C THR A 315 -57.97 8.29 -70.46
N THR A 316 -57.21 8.06 -71.52
CA THR A 316 -55.79 8.36 -71.61
C THR A 316 -55.57 9.49 -72.59
N ALA A 317 -54.72 10.45 -72.20
CA ALA A 317 -54.43 11.60 -73.03
C ALA A 317 -53.88 11.16 -74.41
N ALA A 318 -54.33 11.84 -75.46
CA ALA A 318 -53.84 11.63 -76.81
C ALA A 318 -52.32 11.83 -76.88
N PRO A 319 -51.58 10.96 -77.61
CA PRO A 319 -50.24 11.32 -78.03
C PRO A 319 -50.29 12.58 -78.91
N LEU A 320 -49.22 13.36 -78.90
CA LEU A 320 -49.16 14.63 -79.64
C LEU A 320 -49.20 14.42 -81.17
N THR A 321 -48.73 13.26 -81.63
CA THR A 321 -48.88 12.79 -83.00
C THR A 321 -49.38 11.35 -83.02
N TYR A 322 -50.09 10.99 -84.09
CA TYR A 322 -50.53 9.63 -84.38
C TYR A 322 -49.76 9.03 -85.55
N LYS A 323 -49.58 7.71 -85.53
CA LYS A 323 -49.49 6.93 -86.77
C LYS A 323 -50.70 6.01 -86.82
N LEU A 324 -51.19 5.75 -88.03
CA LEU A 324 -52.37 4.91 -88.24
C LEU A 324 -52.00 3.68 -89.06
N GLY A 325 -52.80 2.64 -88.92
CA GLY A 325 -52.64 1.46 -89.74
C GLY A 325 -53.83 0.51 -89.66
N PHE A 326 -53.69 -0.59 -90.38
CA PHE A 326 -54.64 -1.68 -90.43
C PHE A 326 -53.92 -2.98 -90.09
N THR A 327 -54.59 -3.87 -89.37
CA THR A 327 -54.06 -5.18 -88.99
C THR A 327 -55.14 -6.23 -89.18
N ALA A 328 -54.74 -7.46 -89.49
CA ALA A 328 -55.62 -8.61 -89.46
C ALA A 328 -54.83 -9.82 -89.00
N SER A 329 -55.57 -10.78 -88.43
CA SER A 329 -54.99 -12.07 -88.10
C SER A 329 -56.01 -13.19 -88.22
N THR A 330 -55.46 -14.38 -88.43
CA THR A 330 -56.16 -15.65 -88.34
C THR A 330 -55.55 -16.46 -87.18
N GLY A 331 -56.24 -17.52 -86.77
CA GLY A 331 -55.87 -18.40 -85.68
C GLY A 331 -55.98 -19.87 -86.11
N GLY A 332 -56.61 -20.72 -85.29
CA GLY A 332 -57.03 -22.06 -85.70
C GLY A 332 -58.07 -22.08 -86.83
N SER A 333 -58.69 -20.93 -87.09
CA SER A 333 -59.62 -20.65 -88.18
C SER A 333 -59.07 -19.51 -89.05
N SER A 334 -59.46 -19.45 -90.32
CA SER A 334 -58.90 -18.51 -91.31
C SER A 334 -59.94 -17.69 -92.06
N ASP A 335 -59.58 -16.47 -92.46
CA ASP A 335 -60.37 -15.56 -93.32
C ASP A 335 -59.40 -14.72 -94.17
N THR A 336 -59.82 -14.31 -95.36
CA THR A 336 -59.08 -13.34 -96.18
C THR A 336 -59.50 -11.93 -95.79
N HIS A 337 -58.54 -11.06 -95.49
CA HIS A 337 -58.79 -9.70 -95.02
C HIS A 337 -58.14 -8.67 -95.94
N LEU A 338 -58.95 -7.78 -96.52
CA LEU A 338 -58.53 -6.78 -97.49
C LEU A 338 -58.97 -5.36 -97.09
N ILE A 339 -58.18 -4.36 -97.48
CA ILE A 339 -58.46 -2.92 -97.33
C ILE A 339 -58.34 -2.21 -98.68
N ARG A 340 -59.17 -1.19 -98.90
CA ARG A 340 -59.04 -0.24 -100.02
C ARG A 340 -59.70 1.11 -99.70
N ASN A 341 -59.56 2.07 -100.61
CA ASN A 341 -60.23 3.38 -100.56
C ASN A 341 -60.05 4.10 -99.22
N VAL A 342 -58.82 4.15 -98.72
CA VAL A 342 -58.48 4.85 -97.49
C VAL A 342 -58.42 6.36 -97.75
N SER A 343 -59.15 7.13 -96.96
CA SER A 343 -59.04 8.58 -96.90
C SER A 343 -58.88 9.02 -95.45
N VAL A 344 -57.91 9.89 -95.20
CA VAL A 344 -57.63 10.46 -93.88
C VAL A 344 -57.62 11.96 -94.03
N SER A 345 -58.47 12.63 -93.28
CA SER A 345 -58.49 14.08 -93.16
C SER A 345 -58.49 14.50 -91.70
N THR A 346 -58.24 15.77 -91.44
CA THR A 346 -58.48 16.34 -90.12
C THR A 346 -59.96 16.67 -89.91
N ILE A 347 -60.38 16.84 -88.65
CA ILE A 347 -61.71 17.35 -88.31
C ILE A 347 -61.73 18.88 -88.40
N ASN A 348 -60.65 19.52 -87.94
CA ASN A 348 -60.42 20.95 -88.04
C ASN A 348 -59.27 21.22 -89.03
N ASN A 349 -59.33 22.31 -89.79
CA ASN A 349 -58.22 22.71 -90.66
C ASN A 349 -56.91 22.87 -89.87
N LEU A 350 -55.80 22.43 -90.47
CA LEU A 350 -54.47 22.71 -89.94
C LEU A 350 -54.05 24.14 -90.28
N ASP A 351 -53.26 24.74 -89.39
CA ASP A 351 -52.55 25.99 -89.70
C ASP A 351 -51.58 25.79 -90.87
N ASP A 352 -51.22 26.88 -91.56
CA ASP A 352 -50.29 26.84 -92.70
C ASP A 352 -48.98 26.09 -92.39
N ILE A 353 -48.48 26.22 -91.17
CA ILE A 353 -47.39 25.43 -90.62
C ILE A 353 -47.75 25.00 -89.20
N SER A 354 -47.65 23.70 -88.92
CA SER A 354 -47.84 23.13 -87.59
C SER A 354 -46.54 22.53 -87.08
N LEU A 355 -46.26 22.70 -85.78
CA LEU A 355 -45.14 22.07 -85.10
C LEU A 355 -45.64 21.21 -83.94
N VAL A 356 -45.21 19.95 -83.92
CA VAL A 356 -45.32 19.09 -82.75
C VAL A 356 -43.93 18.72 -82.26
N LYS A 357 -43.60 19.18 -81.06
CA LYS A 357 -42.40 18.82 -80.32
C LYS A 357 -42.69 17.64 -79.40
N GLN A 358 -41.88 16.61 -79.49
CA GLN A 358 -42.02 15.41 -78.66
C GLN A 358 -40.66 14.83 -78.28
N ILE A 359 -40.63 14.05 -77.20
CA ILE A 359 -39.45 13.24 -76.86
C ILE A 359 -39.37 12.12 -77.90
N ASP A 360 -38.18 11.90 -78.45
CA ASP A 360 -37.91 10.82 -79.39
C ASP A 360 -38.04 9.46 -78.71
N ARG A 361 -39.05 8.66 -79.09
CA ARG A 361 -39.28 7.31 -78.56
C ARG A 361 -38.99 6.22 -79.60
N THR A 362 -38.25 6.54 -80.65
CA THR A 362 -37.72 5.54 -81.58
C THR A 362 -36.70 4.64 -80.91
N THR A 363 -36.04 5.14 -79.86
CA THR A 363 -35.23 4.37 -78.91
C THR A 363 -35.89 4.36 -77.53
N THR A 364 -35.62 3.32 -76.74
CA THR A 364 -36.07 3.25 -75.34
C THR A 364 -35.58 4.46 -74.55
N GLN A 365 -36.50 5.16 -73.90
CA GLN A 365 -36.20 6.30 -73.02
C GLN A 365 -36.35 5.91 -71.55
N PRO A 366 -35.56 6.49 -70.63
CA PRO A 366 -35.73 6.26 -69.21
C PRO A 366 -37.04 6.88 -68.69
N ALA A 367 -37.54 6.37 -67.57
CA ALA A 367 -38.75 6.90 -66.93
C ALA A 367 -38.55 8.32 -66.38
N THR A 368 -37.34 8.65 -65.93
CA THR A 368 -36.91 9.99 -65.50
C THR A 368 -35.47 10.23 -65.94
N TYR A 369 -35.07 11.49 -66.15
CA TYR A 369 -33.71 11.87 -66.51
C TYR A 369 -32.96 12.46 -65.31
N SER A 370 -31.70 12.07 -65.12
CA SER A 370 -30.80 12.64 -64.11
C SER A 370 -29.87 13.70 -64.72
N GLU A 371 -29.14 14.42 -63.88
CA GLU A 371 -28.03 15.27 -64.33
C GLU A 371 -27.11 14.52 -65.29
N GLY A 372 -26.70 15.17 -66.38
CA GLY A 372 -25.88 14.58 -67.44
C GLY A 372 -26.62 13.67 -68.42
N SER A 373 -27.90 13.34 -68.18
CA SER A 373 -28.69 12.55 -69.14
C SER A 373 -28.95 13.32 -70.43
N ILE A 374 -28.97 12.62 -71.57
CA ILE A 374 -29.30 13.19 -72.88
C ILE A 374 -30.77 12.93 -73.20
N ILE A 375 -31.55 14.00 -73.37
CA ILE A 375 -32.93 13.96 -73.87
C ILE A 375 -32.90 14.20 -75.37
N ARG A 376 -33.42 13.26 -76.15
CA ARG A 376 -33.57 13.39 -77.60
C ARG A 376 -34.98 13.87 -77.94
N TYR A 377 -35.07 14.82 -78.85
CA TYR A 377 -36.32 15.42 -79.29
C TYR A 377 -36.55 15.21 -80.79
N GLN A 378 -37.82 15.04 -81.14
CA GLN A 378 -38.34 15.13 -82.50
C GLN A 378 -39.21 16.38 -82.63
N PHE A 379 -39.08 17.06 -83.76
CA PHE A 379 -39.85 18.22 -84.15
C PHE A 379 -40.57 17.89 -85.45
N VAL A 380 -41.82 17.47 -85.35
CA VAL A 380 -42.67 17.11 -86.48
C VAL A 380 -43.26 18.40 -87.03
N VAL A 381 -42.78 18.83 -88.20
CA VAL A 381 -43.27 20.02 -88.90
C VAL A 381 -44.16 19.58 -90.05
N THR A 382 -45.41 20.02 -90.04
CA THR A 382 -46.41 19.69 -91.07
C THR A 382 -46.80 20.95 -91.82
N ASN A 383 -46.76 20.89 -93.15
CA ASN A 383 -47.37 21.89 -94.02
C ASN A 383 -48.88 21.66 -94.07
N GLY A 384 -49.65 22.42 -93.30
CA GLY A 384 -51.12 22.33 -93.33
C GLY A 384 -51.76 23.06 -94.51
N SER A 385 -50.98 23.79 -95.32
CA SER A 385 -51.51 24.49 -96.48
C SER A 385 -51.96 23.51 -97.58
N VAL A 386 -53.18 23.71 -98.09
CA VAL A 386 -53.76 22.91 -99.18
C VAL A 386 -53.23 23.27 -100.57
N ASN A 387 -52.65 24.45 -100.74
CA ASN A 387 -52.18 24.96 -102.04
C ASN A 387 -50.81 25.67 -101.99
N GLY A 388 -50.17 25.79 -100.82
CA GLY A 388 -48.88 26.45 -100.66
C GLY A 388 -47.73 25.49 -100.38
N THR A 389 -46.58 25.69 -101.04
CA THR A 389 -45.33 25.00 -100.69
C THR A 389 -44.61 25.80 -99.60
N LEU A 390 -44.17 25.12 -98.53
CA LEU A 390 -43.28 25.72 -97.53
C LEU A 390 -41.83 25.49 -97.96
N SER A 391 -41.01 26.53 -97.88
CA SER A 391 -39.56 26.50 -98.12
C SER A 391 -38.83 27.13 -96.94
N ASN A 392 -37.55 26.83 -96.78
CA ASN A 392 -36.73 27.30 -95.65
C ASN A 392 -37.36 26.95 -94.29
N VAL A 393 -37.93 25.75 -94.16
CA VAL A 393 -38.45 25.25 -92.89
C VAL A 393 -37.31 25.20 -91.87
N ALA A 394 -37.48 25.91 -90.76
CA ALA A 394 -36.52 25.98 -89.66
C ALA A 394 -37.25 25.89 -88.31
N VAL A 395 -36.64 25.22 -87.34
CA VAL A 395 -37.15 25.08 -85.98
C VAL A 395 -36.23 25.82 -85.02
N ALA A 396 -36.82 26.61 -84.11
CA ALA A 396 -36.10 27.33 -83.06
C ALA A 396 -36.46 26.77 -81.69
N ASP A 397 -35.45 26.38 -80.91
CA ASP A 397 -35.57 25.83 -79.56
C ASP A 397 -34.47 26.38 -78.66
N PRO A 398 -34.81 27.13 -77.59
CA PRO A 398 -33.80 27.73 -76.71
C PRO A 398 -32.91 26.73 -75.96
N LYS A 399 -33.35 25.48 -75.76
CA LYS A 399 -32.56 24.43 -75.09
C LYS A 399 -31.88 23.48 -76.07
N VAL A 400 -32.27 23.49 -77.33
CA VAL A 400 -31.72 22.61 -78.38
C VAL A 400 -31.15 23.47 -79.51
N PRO A 401 -29.93 24.00 -79.35
CA PRO A 401 -29.36 24.95 -80.31
C PRO A 401 -29.01 24.32 -81.67
N ALA A 402 -28.86 23.00 -81.73
CA ALA A 402 -28.56 22.26 -82.95
C ALA A 402 -29.75 21.36 -83.35
N ILE A 403 -30.52 21.78 -84.34
CA ILE A 403 -31.64 21.03 -84.92
C ILE A 403 -31.35 20.72 -86.39
N SER A 404 -31.53 19.46 -86.78
CA SER A 404 -31.33 19.01 -88.16
C SER A 404 -32.64 18.55 -88.79
N CYS A 405 -32.96 19.06 -89.98
CA CYS A 405 -34.14 18.70 -90.77
C CYS A 405 -33.71 17.99 -92.06
N PRO A 406 -34.20 16.76 -92.34
CA PRO A 406 -33.87 16.03 -93.59
C PRO A 406 -34.23 16.75 -94.89
N THR A 407 -35.26 17.59 -94.86
CA THR A 407 -35.65 18.50 -95.93
C THR A 407 -36.17 19.79 -95.31
N THR A 408 -35.96 20.92 -95.99
CA THR A 408 -36.49 22.23 -95.61
C THR A 408 -37.57 22.74 -96.56
N THR A 409 -37.95 21.93 -97.54
CA THR A 409 -39.04 22.20 -98.48
C THR A 409 -40.13 21.15 -98.33
N LEU A 410 -41.36 21.59 -98.08
CA LEU A 410 -42.53 20.75 -97.88
C LEU A 410 -43.60 21.14 -98.91
N ALA A 411 -43.94 20.20 -99.78
CA ALA A 411 -45.16 20.30 -100.60
C ALA A 411 -46.40 20.45 -99.70
N PRO A 412 -47.54 20.95 -100.22
CA PRO A 412 -48.82 20.90 -99.51
C PRO A 412 -49.01 19.54 -98.81
N LEU A 413 -49.37 19.56 -97.53
CA LEU A 413 -49.69 18.37 -96.74
C LEU A 413 -48.50 17.45 -96.40
N ALA A 414 -47.28 17.81 -96.81
CA ALA A 414 -46.08 17.07 -96.45
C ALA A 414 -45.65 17.36 -95.00
N THR A 415 -45.01 16.36 -94.37
CA THR A 415 -44.44 16.45 -93.03
C THR A 415 -42.96 16.08 -93.06
N VAL A 416 -42.14 16.79 -92.28
CA VAL A 416 -40.75 16.42 -91.98
C VAL A 416 -40.58 16.28 -90.46
N THR A 417 -39.75 15.32 -90.05
CA THR A 417 -39.32 15.19 -88.65
C THR A 417 -37.89 15.70 -88.54
N CYS A 418 -37.70 16.84 -87.89
CA CYS A 418 -36.38 17.33 -87.51
C CYS A 418 -35.96 16.75 -86.15
N THR A 419 -34.66 16.63 -85.88
CA THR A 419 -34.13 16.04 -84.64
C THR A 419 -33.11 16.95 -83.95
N GLY A 420 -33.02 16.83 -82.63
CA GLY A 420 -32.03 17.51 -81.80
C GLY A 420 -32.00 16.94 -80.38
N SER A 421 -31.03 17.35 -79.56
CA SER A 421 -30.87 16.83 -78.20
C SER A 421 -30.46 17.87 -77.17
N HIS A 422 -30.81 17.64 -75.91
CA HIS A 422 -30.41 18.45 -74.75
C HIS A 422 -29.76 17.57 -73.68
N THR A 423 -28.69 18.05 -73.05
CA THR A 423 -28.08 17.38 -71.88
C THR A 423 -28.57 18.07 -70.61
N VAL A 424 -29.16 17.30 -69.68
CA VAL A 424 -29.69 17.84 -68.42
C VAL A 424 -28.54 18.45 -67.60
N THR A 425 -28.63 19.76 -67.37
CA THR A 425 -27.65 20.51 -66.57
C THR A 425 -27.87 20.33 -65.07
N ALA A 426 -26.86 20.64 -64.25
CA ALA A 426 -26.97 20.65 -62.78
C ALA A 426 -28.14 21.51 -62.28
N ALA A 427 -28.37 22.66 -62.90
CA ALA A 427 -29.43 23.59 -62.53
C ALA A 427 -30.83 23.08 -62.91
N GLU A 428 -30.94 22.26 -63.95
CA GLU A 428 -32.20 21.63 -64.33
C GLU A 428 -32.50 20.39 -63.49
N ALA A 429 -31.46 19.64 -63.12
CA ALA A 429 -31.56 18.44 -62.28
C ALA A 429 -32.22 18.73 -60.92
N VAL A 430 -32.08 19.94 -60.40
CA VAL A 430 -32.62 20.38 -59.10
C VAL A 430 -34.06 20.92 -59.17
N VAL A 431 -34.61 21.13 -60.37
CA VAL A 431 -35.98 21.69 -60.56
C VAL A 431 -37.05 20.60 -60.58
N GLY A 432 -36.69 19.35 -60.88
CA GLY A 432 -37.60 18.19 -60.87
C GLY A 432 -38.47 18.02 -62.11
N THR A 433 -38.58 19.02 -62.99
CA THR A 433 -39.15 18.88 -64.34
C THR A 433 -38.41 19.77 -65.32
N LEU A 434 -38.29 19.33 -66.58
CA LEU A 434 -37.71 20.12 -67.66
C LEU A 434 -38.76 20.43 -68.72
N VAL A 435 -39.33 21.63 -68.66
CA VAL A 435 -40.24 22.15 -69.69
C VAL A 435 -39.42 22.69 -70.84
N ASN A 436 -39.69 22.22 -72.06
CA ASN A 436 -38.99 22.68 -73.24
C ASN A 436 -39.97 23.05 -74.37
N THR A 437 -39.81 24.24 -74.95
CA THR A 437 -40.74 24.85 -75.93
C THR A 437 -39.98 25.21 -77.21
N ALA A 438 -40.60 25.01 -78.37
CA ALA A 438 -40.03 25.37 -79.68
C ALA A 438 -41.09 25.97 -80.61
N THR A 439 -40.65 26.66 -81.66
CA THR A 439 -41.49 27.16 -82.77
C THR A 439 -40.88 26.74 -84.11
N ALA A 440 -41.69 26.59 -85.14
CA ALA A 440 -41.23 26.37 -86.51
C ALA A 440 -41.60 27.58 -87.38
N SER A 441 -40.76 27.89 -88.36
CA SER A 441 -40.98 28.97 -89.31
C SER A 441 -40.66 28.50 -90.73
N ALA A 442 -41.35 29.06 -91.71
CA ALA A 442 -41.10 28.79 -93.12
C ALA A 442 -41.57 29.96 -94.00
N THR A 443 -41.17 29.91 -95.27
CA THR A 443 -41.69 30.78 -96.33
C THR A 443 -42.69 30.02 -97.17
N LYS A 444 -43.97 30.42 -97.14
CA LYS A 444 -45.06 29.83 -97.91
C LYS A 444 -45.17 30.51 -99.27
N THR A 445 -45.17 29.70 -100.33
CA THR A 445 -45.38 30.14 -101.72
C THR A 445 -46.62 29.45 -102.28
N VAL A 446 -47.62 30.21 -102.72
CA VAL A 446 -48.85 29.70 -103.37
C VAL A 446 -48.71 29.90 -104.88
N PRO A 447 -49.33 29.08 -105.75
CA PRO A 447 -49.36 29.34 -107.20
C PRO A 447 -49.79 30.78 -107.52
N GLY A 448 -48.84 31.62 -107.95
CA GLY A 448 -48.96 33.09 -108.09
C GLY A 448 -47.79 33.84 -107.44
N PRO A 449 -47.76 35.19 -107.46
CA PRO A 449 -46.66 35.98 -106.89
C PRO A 449 -46.73 36.17 -105.35
N ILE A 450 -47.58 35.42 -104.64
CA ILE A 450 -47.79 35.61 -103.20
C ILE A 450 -46.82 34.73 -102.41
N VAL A 451 -45.87 35.38 -101.74
CA VAL A 451 -44.92 34.76 -100.80
C VAL A 451 -45.17 35.37 -99.42
N THR A 452 -45.43 34.54 -98.41
CA THR A 452 -45.65 34.98 -97.03
C THR A 452 -44.79 34.17 -96.06
N SER A 453 -44.26 34.81 -95.02
CA SER A 453 -43.62 34.11 -93.90
C SER A 453 -44.68 33.60 -92.94
N VAL A 454 -44.55 32.33 -92.54
CA VAL A 454 -45.47 31.67 -91.60
C VAL A 454 -44.69 31.13 -90.42
N THR A 455 -45.28 31.17 -89.22
CA THR A 455 -44.70 30.66 -87.99
C THR A 455 -45.75 29.84 -87.26
N SER A 456 -45.36 28.69 -86.72
CA SER A 456 -46.25 27.80 -86.00
C SER A 456 -46.60 28.36 -84.62
N ALA A 457 -47.68 27.88 -84.03
CA ALA A 457 -47.86 27.99 -82.59
C ALA A 457 -46.68 27.34 -81.83
N PRO A 458 -46.36 27.81 -80.61
CA PRO A 458 -45.35 27.17 -79.77
C PRO A 458 -45.75 25.74 -79.39
N SER A 459 -44.79 24.82 -79.48
CA SER A 459 -44.97 23.42 -79.12
C SER A 459 -44.11 23.08 -77.91
N THR A 460 -44.75 22.57 -76.85
CA THR A 460 -44.11 22.33 -75.55
C THR A 460 -44.19 20.87 -75.14
N VAL A 461 -43.07 20.35 -74.61
CA VAL A 461 -43.01 19.03 -73.98
C VAL A 461 -42.28 19.13 -72.65
N THR A 462 -42.74 18.37 -71.65
CA THR A 462 -42.12 18.29 -70.33
C THR A 462 -41.42 16.95 -70.17
N ALA A 463 -40.11 16.97 -69.92
CA ALA A 463 -39.35 15.78 -69.56
C ALA A 463 -39.34 15.61 -68.03
N PRO A 464 -39.64 14.41 -67.51
CA PRO A 464 -39.59 14.14 -66.08
C PRO A 464 -38.14 14.02 -65.61
N ILE A 465 -37.74 14.81 -64.62
CA ILE A 465 -36.40 14.77 -64.04
C ILE A 465 -36.46 13.97 -62.73
N THR A 466 -35.42 13.20 -62.43
CA THR A 466 -35.33 12.47 -61.16
C THR A 466 -35.42 13.45 -59.99
N THR A 467 -36.20 13.10 -58.96
CA THR A 467 -36.36 13.97 -57.78
C THR A 467 -35.01 14.33 -57.15
N PRO A 468 -34.72 15.61 -56.90
CA PRO A 468 -33.45 16.03 -56.30
C PRO A 468 -33.29 15.50 -54.87
N ALA A 469 -32.14 14.89 -54.60
CA ALA A 469 -31.74 14.32 -53.32
C ALA A 469 -30.25 14.65 -53.04
N PRO A 470 -29.93 15.90 -52.67
CA PRO A 470 -28.57 16.30 -52.35
C PRO A 470 -28.11 15.67 -51.04
N VAL A 471 -26.91 15.06 -51.04
CA VAL A 471 -26.30 14.47 -49.84
C VAL A 471 -24.79 14.62 -49.93
N ILE A 472 -24.16 15.03 -48.83
CA ILE A 472 -22.71 15.08 -48.71
C ILE A 472 -22.26 14.25 -47.51
N THR A 473 -21.10 13.62 -47.62
CA THR A 473 -20.43 12.95 -46.50
C THR A 473 -19.03 13.51 -46.31
N LEU A 474 -18.49 13.39 -45.09
CA LEU A 474 -17.15 13.83 -44.73
C LEU A 474 -16.41 12.69 -44.03
N ALA A 475 -15.19 12.42 -44.47
CA ALA A 475 -14.23 11.61 -43.74
C ALA A 475 -13.08 12.51 -43.27
N LYS A 476 -12.77 12.46 -41.97
CA LYS A 476 -11.66 13.18 -41.36
C LYS A 476 -10.65 12.18 -40.81
N THR A 477 -9.38 12.36 -41.12
CA THR A 477 -8.27 11.60 -40.55
C THR A 477 -7.28 12.55 -39.90
N GLY A 478 -6.59 12.11 -38.84
CA GLY A 478 -5.54 12.85 -38.17
C GLY A 478 -4.28 11.99 -38.05
N ALA A 479 -3.16 12.50 -38.52
CA ALA A 479 -1.85 11.86 -38.42
C ALA A 479 -0.99 12.58 -37.38
N LEU A 480 -0.61 11.86 -36.30
CA LEU A 480 0.27 12.37 -35.26
C LEU A 480 1.74 12.32 -35.73
N ALA A 481 2.42 13.46 -35.65
CA ALA A 481 3.87 13.54 -35.75
C ALA A 481 4.49 13.23 -34.38
N ASP A 482 4.57 11.94 -34.08
CA ASP A 482 5.06 11.39 -32.82
C ASP A 482 6.60 11.41 -32.80
N THR A 483 7.18 12.33 -32.04
CA THR A 483 8.62 12.60 -32.03
C THR A 483 9.35 11.60 -31.15
N ASN A 484 8.68 11.01 -30.16
CA ASN A 484 9.28 10.12 -29.18
C ASN A 484 8.87 8.64 -29.34
N GLY A 485 7.99 8.34 -30.29
CA GLY A 485 7.60 6.98 -30.70
C GLY A 485 6.67 6.27 -29.70
N ASN A 486 6.04 7.00 -28.78
CA ASN A 486 5.20 6.40 -27.73
C ASN A 486 3.72 6.19 -28.16
N THR A 487 3.37 6.55 -29.40
CA THR A 487 2.05 6.48 -30.04
C THR A 487 0.97 7.36 -29.40
N ARG A 488 1.35 8.33 -28.57
CA ARG A 488 0.47 9.22 -27.83
C ARG A 488 0.95 10.66 -27.99
N ALA A 489 0.01 11.56 -28.21
CA ALA A 489 0.32 12.98 -28.32
C ALA A 489 0.90 13.52 -27.01
N ASP A 490 2.07 14.14 -27.12
CA ASP A 490 2.74 14.94 -26.10
C ASP A 490 2.70 16.44 -26.44
N VAL A 491 2.89 17.31 -25.44
CA VAL A 491 2.90 18.77 -25.64
C VAL A 491 3.98 19.16 -26.66
N GLY A 492 3.59 19.97 -27.64
CA GLY A 492 4.49 20.45 -28.71
C GLY A 492 4.52 19.56 -29.95
N GLU A 493 4.01 18.33 -29.89
CA GLU A 493 3.82 17.50 -31.09
C GLU A 493 2.70 18.05 -31.98
N THR A 494 2.63 17.59 -33.22
CA THR A 494 1.62 18.09 -34.16
C THR A 494 0.73 16.99 -34.74
N VAL A 495 -0.53 17.33 -35.01
CA VAL A 495 -1.49 16.46 -35.70
C VAL A 495 -1.90 17.10 -37.02
N THR A 496 -1.58 16.45 -38.13
CA THR A 496 -2.00 16.90 -39.47
C THR A 496 -3.35 16.27 -39.81
N TYR A 497 -4.35 17.10 -40.09
CA TYR A 497 -5.69 16.62 -40.45
C TYR A 497 -5.90 16.66 -41.98
N SER A 498 -6.55 15.62 -42.51
CA SER A 498 -7.00 15.53 -43.90
C SER A 498 -8.51 15.26 -43.92
N PHE A 499 -9.19 15.84 -44.90
CA PHE A 499 -10.64 15.78 -45.04
C PHE A 499 -11.01 15.33 -46.45
N VAL A 500 -11.89 14.35 -46.59
CA VAL A 500 -12.42 13.93 -47.88
C VAL A 500 -13.93 14.12 -47.86
N ALA A 501 -14.42 15.07 -48.66
CA ALA A 501 -15.84 15.29 -48.87
C ALA A 501 -16.30 14.52 -50.10
N ARG A 502 -17.42 13.80 -49.99
CA ARG A 502 -17.99 13.03 -51.11
C ARG A 502 -19.45 13.39 -51.33
N ASN A 503 -19.82 13.68 -52.58
CA ASN A 503 -21.20 13.88 -52.95
C ASN A 503 -21.86 12.52 -53.21
N THR A 504 -22.65 12.04 -52.26
CA THR A 504 -23.41 10.79 -52.37
C THR A 504 -24.86 11.03 -52.79
N GLY A 505 -25.22 12.28 -53.06
CA GLY A 505 -26.51 12.65 -53.64
C GLY A 505 -26.52 12.52 -55.15
N ASN A 506 -27.66 12.91 -55.75
CA ASN A 506 -27.90 12.80 -57.20
C ASN A 506 -27.82 14.14 -57.97
N VAL A 507 -27.38 15.22 -57.32
CA VAL A 507 -27.21 16.55 -57.93
C VAL A 507 -25.85 17.14 -57.55
N THR A 508 -25.25 17.92 -58.45
CA THR A 508 -23.98 18.61 -58.20
C THR A 508 -24.09 19.58 -57.02
N LEU A 509 -23.08 19.55 -56.14
CA LEU A 509 -22.90 20.48 -55.03
C LEU A 509 -21.79 21.47 -55.35
N THR A 510 -22.02 22.76 -55.11
CA THR A 510 -21.04 23.85 -55.27
C THR A 510 -20.77 24.55 -53.93
N GLY A 511 -19.69 25.32 -53.89
CA GLY A 511 -19.24 25.99 -52.67
C GLY A 511 -18.95 25.01 -51.53
N VAL A 512 -18.52 23.78 -51.87
CA VAL A 512 -18.22 22.76 -50.87
C VAL A 512 -16.99 23.18 -50.09
N ALA A 513 -17.13 23.43 -48.79
CA ALA A 513 -16.07 23.91 -47.92
C ALA A 513 -16.10 23.17 -46.58
N VAL A 514 -14.92 22.94 -46.01
CA VAL A 514 -14.76 22.35 -44.68
C VAL A 514 -14.40 23.44 -43.68
N THR A 515 -15.08 23.45 -42.54
CA THR A 515 -14.76 24.26 -41.37
C THR A 515 -14.37 23.36 -40.21
N ASP A 516 -13.36 23.78 -39.46
CA ASP A 516 -12.82 23.01 -38.33
C ASP A 516 -12.45 23.98 -37.20
N PRO A 517 -12.83 23.68 -35.94
CA PRO A 517 -12.57 24.57 -34.81
C PRO A 517 -11.13 24.52 -34.29
N LYS A 518 -10.36 23.47 -34.59
CA LYS A 518 -8.98 23.30 -34.11
C LYS A 518 -7.93 23.65 -35.15
N VAL A 519 -8.25 23.66 -36.45
CA VAL A 519 -7.29 24.00 -37.52
C VAL A 519 -7.79 25.08 -38.46
N ALA A 520 -6.83 25.84 -39.00
CA ALA A 520 -7.06 26.89 -39.99
C ALA A 520 -6.35 26.57 -41.32
N GLY A 521 -6.52 27.44 -42.33
CA GLY A 521 -5.83 27.34 -43.62
C GLY A 521 -6.30 26.17 -44.49
N ILE A 522 -7.55 25.72 -44.33
CA ILE A 522 -8.09 24.58 -45.08
C ILE A 522 -8.11 24.89 -46.59
N THR A 523 -7.40 24.08 -47.37
CA THR A 523 -7.20 24.26 -48.82
C THR A 523 -7.59 22.99 -49.59
N PRO A 524 -8.32 23.09 -50.71
CA PRO A 524 -8.84 24.32 -51.34
C PRO A 524 -9.96 24.99 -50.52
N THR A 525 -10.19 26.30 -50.68
CA THR A 525 -11.21 27.03 -49.90
C THR A 525 -12.63 26.58 -50.22
N THR A 526 -12.90 26.28 -51.49
CA THR A 526 -14.18 25.73 -51.96
C THR A 526 -13.95 24.74 -53.10
N ALA A 527 -14.84 23.77 -53.24
CA ALA A 527 -14.88 22.84 -54.37
C ALA A 527 -16.30 22.73 -54.97
N GLN A 528 -16.37 22.24 -56.20
CA GLN A 528 -17.61 21.76 -56.81
C GLN A 528 -17.50 20.24 -57.01
N ILE A 529 -18.52 19.50 -56.58
CA ILE A 529 -18.51 18.04 -56.56
C ILE A 529 -19.75 17.52 -57.27
N ALA A 530 -19.56 16.93 -58.45
CA ALA A 530 -20.61 16.25 -59.21
C ALA A 530 -21.13 15.00 -58.46
N PRO A 531 -22.32 14.48 -58.80
CA PRO A 531 -22.83 13.23 -58.22
C PRO A 531 -21.80 12.10 -58.29
N GLY A 532 -21.53 11.43 -57.17
CA GLY A 532 -20.52 10.37 -57.07
C GLY A 532 -19.06 10.84 -56.95
N GLY A 533 -18.78 12.12 -57.18
CA GLY A 533 -17.45 12.72 -57.07
C GLY A 533 -17.00 12.97 -55.63
N GLN A 534 -15.72 13.35 -55.47
CA GLN A 534 -15.12 13.71 -54.18
C GLN A 534 -14.11 14.86 -54.31
N ALA A 535 -13.84 15.54 -53.20
CA ALA A 535 -12.78 16.52 -53.07
C ALA A 535 -12.02 16.31 -51.76
N THR A 536 -10.70 16.49 -51.80
CA THR A 536 -9.82 16.40 -50.62
C THR A 536 -9.42 17.79 -50.18
N PHE A 537 -9.49 18.05 -48.88
CA PHE A 537 -9.06 19.27 -48.21
C PHE A 537 -7.98 18.95 -47.19
N THR A 538 -7.02 19.86 -47.03
CA THR A 538 -5.90 19.73 -46.08
C THR A 538 -5.78 21.00 -45.25
N SER A 539 -5.30 20.91 -44.00
CA SER A 539 -5.10 22.05 -43.10
C SER A 539 -3.64 22.22 -42.70
N ALA A 540 -3.32 23.36 -42.08
CA ALA A 540 -2.11 23.46 -41.26
C ALA A 540 -2.18 22.44 -40.08
N PRO A 541 -1.03 21.92 -39.59
CA PRO A 541 -0.99 21.02 -38.45
C PRO A 541 -1.48 21.69 -37.15
N TYR A 542 -2.19 20.94 -36.30
CA TYR A 542 -2.53 21.36 -34.95
C TYR A 542 -1.39 21.05 -33.99
N THR A 543 -0.92 22.02 -33.21
CA THR A 543 0.09 21.79 -32.16
C THR A 543 -0.60 21.41 -30.85
N VAL A 544 -0.22 20.27 -30.28
CA VAL A 544 -0.75 19.74 -29.02
C VAL A 544 -0.35 20.67 -27.87
N THR A 545 -1.33 21.12 -27.10
CA THR A 545 -1.12 22.07 -25.99
C THR A 545 -1.12 21.37 -24.64
N GLN A 546 -0.59 22.04 -23.60
CA GLN A 546 -0.70 21.54 -22.22
C GLN A 546 -2.18 21.39 -21.79
N GLY A 547 -3.08 22.24 -22.29
CA GLY A 547 -4.51 22.12 -22.03
C GLY A 547 -5.11 20.82 -22.56
N ASP A 548 -4.65 20.35 -23.73
CA ASP A 548 -5.09 19.07 -24.31
C ASP A 548 -4.66 17.90 -23.43
N ILE A 549 -3.42 17.90 -22.91
CA ILE A 549 -2.96 16.85 -21.99
C ILE A 549 -3.73 16.91 -20.66
N ASN A 550 -3.87 18.10 -20.07
CA ASN A 550 -4.53 18.28 -18.78
C ASN A 550 -6.00 17.78 -18.76
N ALA A 551 -6.67 17.74 -19.91
CA ALA A 551 -8.05 17.28 -20.05
C ALA A 551 -8.25 15.79 -19.77
N ASN A 552 -7.18 14.97 -19.75
CA ASN A 552 -7.25 13.52 -19.54
C ASN A 552 -8.26 12.79 -20.45
N THR A 553 -8.39 13.26 -21.69
CA THR A 553 -9.24 12.67 -22.72
C THR A 553 -8.50 12.71 -24.04
N ALA A 554 -8.81 11.79 -24.95
CA ALA A 554 -8.20 11.80 -26.28
C ALA A 554 -8.47 13.13 -26.98
N LEU A 555 -7.45 13.66 -27.66
CA LEU A 555 -7.56 14.89 -28.44
C LEU A 555 -8.57 14.67 -29.56
N THR A 556 -9.77 15.22 -29.37
CA THR A 556 -10.91 15.06 -30.28
C THR A 556 -11.03 16.30 -31.16
N ASN A 557 -11.13 16.09 -32.47
CA ASN A 557 -11.36 17.17 -33.42
C ASN A 557 -12.51 16.81 -34.38
N THR A 558 -13.52 17.67 -34.44
CA THR A 558 -14.71 17.49 -35.28
C THR A 558 -14.80 18.62 -36.31
N ALA A 559 -14.79 18.26 -37.59
CA ALA A 559 -15.00 19.20 -38.69
C ALA A 559 -16.40 19.08 -39.27
N THR A 560 -16.84 20.15 -39.93
CA THR A 560 -18.09 20.22 -40.67
C THR A 560 -17.77 20.52 -42.13
N VAL A 561 -18.33 19.76 -43.06
CA VAL A 561 -18.39 20.14 -44.47
C VAL A 561 -19.76 20.73 -44.75
N SER A 562 -19.82 21.80 -45.54
CA SER A 562 -21.05 22.33 -46.11
C SER A 562 -20.93 22.44 -47.61
N GLY A 563 -22.04 22.31 -48.32
CA GLY A 563 -22.13 22.52 -49.76
C GLY A 563 -23.57 22.84 -50.14
N ARG A 564 -23.80 23.42 -51.32
CA ARG A 564 -25.14 23.82 -51.76
C ARG A 564 -25.46 23.35 -53.18
N THR A 565 -26.73 23.12 -53.48
CA THR A 565 -27.18 22.80 -54.84
C THR A 565 -27.06 24.01 -55.78
N LEU A 566 -26.86 23.76 -57.09
CA LEU A 566 -26.91 24.82 -58.13
C LEU A 566 -28.37 25.16 -58.49
N ALA A 567 -29.15 25.69 -57.55
CA ALA A 567 -30.53 26.12 -57.80
C ALA A 567 -30.67 27.65 -57.67
N ALA A 568 -31.75 28.21 -58.24
CA ALA A 568 -32.14 29.61 -57.98
C ALA A 568 -32.37 29.86 -56.48
N THR A 569 -32.92 28.86 -55.78
CA THR A 569 -32.99 28.79 -54.31
C THR A 569 -32.15 27.61 -53.81
N PRO A 570 -30.88 27.82 -53.44
CA PRO A 570 -29.98 26.73 -53.07
C PRO A 570 -30.43 25.98 -51.82
N THR A 571 -30.34 24.66 -51.85
CA THR A 571 -30.43 23.82 -50.65
C THR A 571 -29.01 23.56 -50.13
N THR A 572 -28.77 23.89 -48.86
CA THR A 572 -27.50 23.59 -48.19
C THR A 572 -27.55 22.21 -47.55
N VAL A 573 -26.50 21.43 -47.75
CA VAL A 573 -26.27 20.15 -47.09
C VAL A 573 -24.99 20.22 -46.26
N THR A 574 -25.00 19.55 -45.12
CA THR A 574 -23.87 19.54 -44.19
C THR A 574 -23.62 18.14 -43.68
N ALA A 575 -22.36 17.80 -43.42
CA ALA A 575 -21.97 16.59 -42.71
C ALA A 575 -20.81 16.89 -41.75
N THR A 576 -20.68 16.08 -40.71
CA THR A 576 -19.59 16.20 -39.74
C THR A 576 -18.75 14.93 -39.70
N SER A 577 -17.49 15.06 -39.29
CA SER A 577 -16.59 13.93 -39.09
C SER A 577 -15.60 14.23 -37.98
N THR A 578 -15.35 13.23 -37.13
CA THR A 578 -14.52 13.36 -35.93
C THR A 578 -13.31 12.45 -36.03
N ALA A 579 -12.13 12.99 -35.73
CA ALA A 579 -10.91 12.22 -35.52
C ALA A 579 -10.48 12.34 -34.06
N THR A 580 -9.95 11.25 -33.50
CA THR A 580 -9.43 11.21 -32.12
C THR A 580 -7.96 10.80 -32.13
N THR A 581 -7.15 11.46 -31.33
CA THR A 581 -5.72 11.14 -31.16
C THR A 581 -5.47 10.84 -29.68
N PRO A 582 -4.98 9.64 -29.32
CA PRO A 582 -4.62 9.34 -27.94
C PRO A 582 -3.60 10.33 -27.40
N ILE A 583 -3.73 10.73 -26.13
CA ILE A 583 -2.77 11.58 -25.43
C ILE A 583 -1.97 10.78 -24.40
N ARG A 584 -0.82 11.32 -23.97
CA ARG A 584 -0.07 10.79 -22.83
C ARG A 584 -0.47 11.54 -21.56
N TYR A 585 -1.34 10.96 -20.74
CA TYR A 585 -1.67 11.49 -19.42
C TYR A 585 -0.90 10.76 -18.32
N ALA A 586 0.07 11.42 -17.68
CA ALA A 586 0.97 10.81 -16.72
C ALA A 586 1.24 11.73 -15.51
N PRO A 587 0.27 11.89 -14.58
CA PRO A 587 0.52 12.56 -13.31
C PRO A 587 1.55 11.78 -12.48
N GLY A 588 2.42 12.49 -11.77
CA GLY A 588 3.52 11.88 -11.03
C GLY A 588 4.02 12.80 -9.93
N LEU A 589 4.41 12.22 -8.80
CA LEU A 589 4.90 12.95 -7.64
C LEU A 589 6.05 12.17 -7.02
N THR A 590 7.11 12.87 -6.65
CA THR A 590 8.29 12.27 -6.03
C THR A 590 8.64 13.02 -4.76
N LEU A 591 8.65 12.31 -3.63
CA LEU A 591 9.06 12.81 -2.33
C LEU A 591 10.43 12.22 -1.97
N THR A 592 11.35 13.05 -1.51
CA THR A 592 12.55 12.61 -0.79
C THR A 592 12.52 13.15 0.64
N LYS A 593 13.03 12.35 1.59
CA LYS A 593 13.08 12.68 3.01
C LYS A 593 14.47 12.39 3.56
N ASP A 594 15.06 13.36 4.24
CA ASP A 594 16.27 13.18 5.03
C ASP A 594 16.03 13.57 6.48
N GLY A 595 16.93 13.20 7.38
CA GLY A 595 16.82 13.49 8.80
C GLY A 595 18.13 13.28 9.55
N THR A 596 18.44 14.23 10.44
CA THR A 596 19.66 14.24 11.25
C THR A 596 19.33 14.51 12.71
N LEU A 597 19.92 13.72 13.63
CA LEU A 597 19.84 13.97 15.05
C LEU A 597 20.80 15.10 15.44
N THR A 598 20.30 16.07 16.19
CA THR A 598 21.10 17.20 16.67
C THR A 598 21.59 16.91 18.10
N GLY A 599 22.88 16.63 18.26
CA GLY A 599 23.51 16.30 19.56
C GLY A 599 23.45 14.82 19.95
N THR A 600 23.53 14.51 21.25
CA THR A 600 23.53 13.14 21.80
C THR A 600 22.12 12.59 21.98
N ALA A 601 21.94 11.27 21.86
CA ALA A 601 20.65 10.60 22.04
C ALA A 601 20.19 10.60 23.51
N VAL A 602 19.47 11.65 23.90
CA VAL A 602 18.81 11.82 25.19
C VAL A 602 17.34 12.18 24.97
N VAL A 603 16.48 11.88 25.95
CA VAL A 603 15.04 12.20 25.87
C VAL A 603 14.87 13.70 25.61
N GLY A 604 14.09 14.05 24.59
CA GLY A 604 13.84 15.43 24.19
C GLY A 604 14.79 16.00 23.15
N ALA A 605 15.91 15.32 22.82
CA ALA A 605 16.75 15.69 21.68
C ALA A 605 15.95 15.65 20.37
N ARG A 606 16.31 16.51 19.41
CA ARG A 606 15.52 16.70 18.18
C ARG A 606 16.18 16.04 16.97
N ILE A 607 15.35 15.36 16.17
CA ILE A 607 15.69 15.00 14.79
C ILE A 607 15.05 16.03 13.87
N ASP A 608 15.88 16.72 13.11
CA ASP A 608 15.43 17.68 12.11
C ASP A 608 15.33 16.99 10.75
N TYR A 609 14.11 16.90 10.22
CA TYR A 609 13.79 16.31 8.94
C TYR A 609 13.70 17.38 7.86
N SER A 610 14.21 17.06 6.67
CA SER A 610 14.04 17.84 5.45
C SER A 610 13.32 17.02 4.38
N PHE A 611 12.49 17.69 3.60
CA PHE A 611 11.70 17.09 2.54
C PHE A 611 11.89 17.87 1.24
N THR A 612 11.99 17.16 0.12
CA THR A 612 11.91 17.75 -1.21
C THR A 612 10.82 17.04 -1.99
N LEU A 613 9.83 17.80 -2.45
CA LEU A 613 8.67 17.29 -3.17
C LEU A 613 8.63 17.87 -4.57
N THR A 614 8.65 17.00 -5.58
CA THR A 614 8.72 17.37 -7.01
C THR A 614 7.56 16.76 -7.79
N ASN A 615 6.90 17.56 -8.62
CA ASN A 615 5.96 17.04 -9.62
C ASN A 615 6.76 16.41 -10.76
N SER A 616 6.86 15.08 -10.75
CA SER A 616 7.58 14.28 -11.75
C SER A 616 6.69 13.84 -12.92
N GLY A 617 5.41 14.22 -12.90
CA GLY A 617 4.47 13.97 -13.99
C GLY A 617 4.48 15.04 -15.07
N ASN A 618 3.61 14.88 -16.06
CA ASN A 618 3.44 15.81 -17.18
C ASN A 618 2.18 16.69 -17.08
N VAL A 619 1.57 16.75 -15.89
CA VAL A 619 0.41 17.60 -15.60
C VAL A 619 0.58 18.33 -14.28
N PRO A 620 0.05 19.55 -14.13
CA PRO A 620 0.11 20.30 -12.88
C PRO A 620 -0.67 19.59 -11.76
N LEU A 621 -0.21 19.75 -10.53
CA LEU A 621 -0.81 19.19 -9.32
C LEU A 621 -1.29 20.32 -8.39
N THR A 622 -2.42 20.09 -7.74
CA THR A 622 -3.04 20.96 -6.73
C THR A 622 -3.25 20.17 -5.43
N ALA A 623 -3.67 20.83 -4.34
CA ALA A 623 -3.80 20.22 -3.02
C ALA A 623 -2.52 19.46 -2.60
N VAL A 624 -1.37 19.96 -3.04
CA VAL A 624 -0.08 19.35 -2.78
C VAL A 624 0.20 19.47 -1.29
N SER A 625 0.41 18.34 -0.62
CA SER A 625 0.73 18.27 0.80
C SER A 625 1.57 17.04 1.15
N ILE A 626 2.21 17.10 2.31
CA ILE A 626 3.04 16.09 2.96
C ILE A 626 2.42 15.87 4.34
N ALA A 627 2.03 14.64 4.62
CA ALA A 627 1.62 14.18 5.93
C ALA A 627 2.77 13.37 6.55
N ASP A 628 3.18 13.73 7.77
CA ASP A 628 4.19 13.02 8.55
C ASP A 628 3.59 12.67 9.92
N PRO A 629 3.54 11.38 10.30
CA PRO A 629 2.88 10.96 11.54
C PRO A 629 3.71 11.25 12.80
N ARG A 630 5.00 11.56 12.67
CA ARG A 630 5.88 11.82 13.82
C ARG A 630 6.11 13.31 14.06
N ALA A 631 5.92 14.19 13.06
CA ALA A 631 6.15 15.62 13.23
C ALA A 631 5.28 16.49 12.31
N THR A 632 5.01 17.72 12.75
CA THR A 632 4.31 18.72 11.93
C THR A 632 5.22 19.25 10.83
N VAL A 633 4.76 19.21 9.58
CA VAL A 633 5.50 19.69 8.42
C VAL A 633 5.28 21.19 8.21
N THR A 634 6.37 21.92 7.98
CA THR A 634 6.38 23.35 7.61
C THR A 634 7.02 23.52 6.24
N TYR A 635 6.30 24.11 5.28
CA TYR A 635 6.82 24.35 3.93
C TYR A 635 7.73 25.57 3.88
N GLY A 636 8.74 25.53 3.01
CA GLY A 636 9.45 26.70 2.55
C GLY A 636 8.65 27.51 1.53
N GLY A 637 9.33 28.33 0.73
CA GLY A 637 8.70 29.08 -0.35
C GLY A 637 8.16 28.16 -1.44
N TRP A 638 6.89 28.33 -1.80
CA TRP A 638 6.31 27.66 -2.97
C TRP A 638 6.81 28.33 -4.26
N PRO A 639 7.05 27.57 -5.35
CA PRO A 639 7.47 28.12 -6.64
C PRO A 639 6.37 28.94 -7.34
N GLY A 640 5.14 28.93 -6.81
CA GLY A 640 3.99 29.68 -7.30
C GLY A 640 2.92 29.78 -6.21
N THR A 641 1.65 29.57 -6.57
CA THR A 641 0.55 29.52 -5.60
C THR A 641 0.80 28.42 -4.56
N ALA A 642 0.48 28.70 -3.29
CA ALA A 642 0.59 27.69 -2.23
C ALA A 642 -0.22 26.43 -2.57
N ASN A 643 0.33 25.26 -2.21
CA ASN A 643 -0.25 23.94 -2.45
C ASN A 643 -0.42 23.55 -3.92
N THR A 644 0.29 24.18 -4.85
CA THR A 644 0.35 23.76 -6.26
C THR A 644 1.79 23.53 -6.72
N LEU A 645 1.96 22.57 -7.64
CA LEU A 645 3.21 22.34 -8.36
C LEU A 645 2.92 22.16 -9.85
N GLY A 646 3.44 23.08 -10.66
CA GLY A 646 3.52 22.92 -12.11
C GLY A 646 4.42 21.74 -12.50
N VAL A 647 4.42 21.38 -13.78
CA VAL A 647 5.28 20.31 -14.30
C VAL A 647 6.75 20.60 -13.98
N ALA A 648 7.45 19.60 -13.45
CA ALA A 648 8.85 19.68 -13.02
C ALA A 648 9.16 20.70 -11.89
N GLN A 649 8.16 21.32 -11.27
CA GLN A 649 8.38 22.21 -10.13
C GLN A 649 8.59 21.43 -8.82
N THR A 650 9.32 22.05 -7.90
CA THR A 650 9.71 21.49 -6.61
C THR A 650 9.41 22.44 -5.46
N VAL A 651 9.04 21.90 -4.29
CA VAL A 651 8.96 22.63 -3.01
C VAL A 651 9.73 21.86 -1.94
N THR A 652 10.38 22.58 -1.03
CA THR A 652 11.05 22.00 0.14
C THR A 652 10.24 22.23 1.41
N ALA A 653 10.34 21.33 2.38
CA ALA A 653 9.71 21.46 3.69
C ALA A 653 10.60 20.90 4.81
N THR A 654 10.30 21.24 6.05
CA THR A 654 11.01 20.77 7.25
C THR A 654 10.05 20.30 8.33
N ALA A 655 10.49 19.40 9.22
CA ALA A 655 9.76 19.01 10.42
C ALA A 655 10.75 18.62 11.54
N SER A 656 10.37 18.74 12.82
CA SER A 656 11.25 18.40 13.94
C SER A 656 10.58 17.46 14.94
N TYR A 657 11.24 16.36 15.31
CA TYR A 657 10.72 15.33 16.22
C TYR A 657 11.57 15.22 17.49
N ALA A 658 10.94 15.31 18.66
CA ALA A 658 11.61 15.02 19.94
C ALA A 658 11.63 13.51 20.17
N ILE A 659 12.82 12.94 20.30
CA ILE A 659 12.97 11.51 20.59
C ILE A 659 12.53 11.19 22.01
N THR A 660 11.85 10.05 22.16
CA THR A 660 11.36 9.53 23.43
C THR A 660 12.30 8.47 24.01
N GLN A 661 12.09 8.08 25.28
CA GLN A 661 12.86 6.98 25.85
C GLN A 661 12.65 5.66 25.09
N ALA A 662 11.44 5.42 24.57
CA ALA A 662 11.15 4.23 23.78
C ALA A 662 11.96 4.20 22.47
N ASP A 663 12.15 5.35 21.82
CA ASP A 663 12.99 5.43 20.61
C ASP A 663 14.45 5.08 20.92
N ILE A 664 14.99 5.59 22.03
CA ILE A 664 16.36 5.29 22.47
C ILE A 664 16.51 3.81 22.82
N ASP A 665 15.53 3.22 23.50
CA ASP A 665 15.53 1.79 23.85
C ASP A 665 15.49 0.90 22.59
N VAL A 666 14.73 1.30 21.55
CA VAL A 666 14.72 0.66 20.22
C VAL A 666 16.04 0.90 19.47
N GLY A 667 16.72 2.02 19.72
CA GLY A 667 18.01 2.38 19.12
C GLY A 667 17.92 3.03 17.74
N SER A 668 16.72 3.34 17.26
CA SER A 668 16.52 4.10 16.02
C SER A 668 15.12 4.69 15.92
N VAL A 669 14.98 5.74 15.11
CA VAL A 669 13.70 6.35 14.73
C VAL A 669 13.49 6.15 13.24
N LEU A 670 12.56 5.25 12.88
CA LEU A 670 12.01 5.17 11.52
C LEU A 670 10.86 6.19 11.39
N ASN A 671 11.02 7.13 10.47
CA ASN A 671 9.97 8.07 10.12
C ASN A 671 9.63 7.99 8.63
N THR A 672 8.34 7.76 8.32
CA THR A 672 7.81 7.65 6.96
C THR A 672 6.79 8.74 6.73
N ALA A 673 7.03 9.60 5.73
CA ALA A 673 6.09 10.63 5.32
C ALA A 673 5.43 10.25 3.98
N THR A 674 4.23 10.76 3.77
CA THR A 674 3.44 10.57 2.56
C THR A 674 3.12 11.92 1.97
N ALA A 675 3.55 12.16 0.74
CA ALA A 675 3.08 13.29 -0.05
C ALA A 675 1.88 12.88 -0.91
N THR A 676 0.96 13.82 -1.11
CA THR A 676 -0.22 13.71 -1.97
C THR A 676 -0.29 14.93 -2.87
N GLY A 677 -0.69 14.75 -4.13
CA GLY A 677 -1.01 15.83 -5.05
C GLY A 677 -2.11 15.42 -6.01
N THR A 678 -3.06 16.30 -6.26
CA THR A 678 -4.23 16.01 -7.09
C THR A 678 -4.05 16.64 -8.47
N PRO A 679 -3.97 15.84 -9.55
CA PRO A 679 -3.94 16.38 -10.90
C PRO A 679 -5.29 16.98 -11.29
N THR A 680 -5.33 17.74 -12.38
CA THR A 680 -6.54 18.42 -12.87
C THR A 680 -7.72 17.46 -13.15
N SER A 681 -7.45 16.18 -13.41
CA SER A 681 -8.44 15.14 -13.63
C SER A 681 -7.91 13.78 -13.13
N GLY A 682 -8.77 12.95 -12.55
CA GLY A 682 -8.40 11.65 -12.01
C GLY A 682 -8.02 11.68 -10.52
N ALA A 683 -7.51 10.55 -10.03
CA ALA A 683 -7.18 10.37 -8.62
C ALA A 683 -5.91 11.12 -8.22
N ALA A 684 -5.81 11.48 -6.94
CA ALA A 684 -4.59 12.03 -6.38
C ALA A 684 -3.43 11.01 -6.49
N VAL A 685 -2.25 11.50 -6.84
CA VAL A 685 -1.02 10.73 -6.80
C VAL A 685 -0.37 10.86 -5.45
N THR A 686 0.26 9.78 -4.99
CA THR A 686 0.95 9.74 -3.70
C THR A 686 2.39 9.29 -3.87
N SER A 687 3.25 9.74 -2.95
CA SER A 687 4.65 9.34 -2.89
C SER A 687 5.07 9.23 -1.43
N THR A 688 5.73 8.14 -1.05
CA THR A 688 6.20 7.93 0.32
C THR A 688 7.72 7.99 0.37
N ALA A 689 8.24 8.53 1.47
CA ALA A 689 9.68 8.54 1.73
C ALA A 689 9.93 8.27 3.21
N SER A 690 10.89 7.37 3.48
CA SER A 690 11.26 6.95 4.83
C SER A 690 12.70 7.30 5.14
N LYS A 691 12.96 7.69 6.39
CA LYS A 691 14.30 7.87 6.93
C LYS A 691 14.39 7.16 8.28
N THR A 692 15.38 6.28 8.43
CA THR A 692 15.78 5.72 9.72
C THR A 692 16.98 6.50 10.24
N VAL A 693 16.86 7.07 11.43
CA VAL A 693 17.96 7.72 12.15
C VAL A 693 18.38 6.79 13.28
N ALA A 694 19.63 6.33 13.26
CA ALA A 694 20.17 5.49 14.32
C ALA A 694 20.43 6.33 15.59
N LEU A 695 20.10 5.78 16.75
CA LEU A 695 20.36 6.39 18.06
C LEU A 695 21.40 5.56 18.81
N THR A 696 22.48 6.21 19.25
CA THR A 696 23.51 5.53 20.04
C THR A 696 22.95 5.12 21.39
N ARG A 697 23.04 3.82 21.69
CA ARG A 697 22.65 3.24 22.98
C ARG A 697 23.86 2.98 23.86
N THR A 698 23.71 3.29 25.14
CA THR A 698 24.70 3.08 26.19
C THR A 698 23.99 2.36 27.33
N ASN A 699 24.41 1.14 27.62
CA ASN A 699 23.86 0.33 28.69
C ASN A 699 24.89 0.32 29.81
N ASP A 700 24.57 0.92 30.95
CA ASP A 700 25.50 0.89 32.08
C ASP A 700 24.76 0.97 33.42
N LEU A 701 25.39 0.41 34.45
CA LEU A 701 24.88 0.34 35.80
C LEU A 701 26.03 0.54 36.78
N ALA A 702 25.92 1.53 37.66
CA ALA A 702 26.80 1.69 38.79
C ALA A 702 26.21 0.96 40.00
N PHE A 703 27.02 0.17 40.73
CA PHE A 703 26.58 -0.59 41.90
C PHE A 703 27.54 -0.38 43.07
N THR A 704 27.00 0.00 44.23
CA THR A 704 27.77 0.19 45.46
C THR A 704 27.15 -0.58 46.61
N LYS A 705 28.00 -1.09 47.50
CA LYS A 705 27.63 -1.81 48.72
C LYS A 705 28.38 -1.21 49.90
N THR A 706 27.68 -0.91 50.98
CA THR A 706 28.26 -0.41 52.24
C THR A 706 27.81 -1.29 53.41
N ALA A 707 28.56 -1.26 54.52
CA ALA A 707 28.26 -1.99 55.74
C ALA A 707 28.34 -1.05 56.95
N ASN A 708 27.44 -1.23 57.91
CA ASN A 708 27.43 -0.52 59.18
C ASN A 708 27.07 -1.49 60.32
N PRO A 709 27.90 -1.65 61.37
CA PRO A 709 29.19 -0.99 61.59
C PRO A 709 30.30 -1.51 60.65
N SER A 710 31.38 -0.73 60.48
CA SER A 710 32.54 -1.06 59.64
C SER A 710 33.59 -1.93 60.34
N PHE A 711 33.45 -2.13 61.66
CA PHE A 711 34.20 -3.11 62.43
C PHE A 711 33.33 -3.71 63.53
N ILE A 712 33.72 -4.88 64.05
CA ILE A 712 33.05 -5.57 65.16
C ILE A 712 34.09 -6.18 66.11
N SER A 713 33.74 -6.38 67.38
CA SER A 713 34.65 -6.98 68.39
C SER A 713 34.15 -8.29 68.97
N ALA A 714 32.87 -8.64 68.76
CA ALA A 714 32.27 -9.84 69.29
C ALA A 714 31.19 -10.41 68.36
N ALA A 715 30.94 -11.72 68.49
CA ALA A 715 29.84 -12.41 67.84
C ALA A 715 28.48 -11.88 68.35
N GLY A 716 27.44 -11.97 67.51
CA GLY A 716 26.10 -11.46 67.80
C GLY A 716 25.86 -10.02 67.36
N THR A 717 26.88 -9.29 66.91
CA THR A 717 26.73 -7.95 66.34
C THR A 717 25.98 -8.01 65.01
N VAL A 718 24.97 -7.15 64.82
CA VAL A 718 24.20 -7.05 63.57
C VAL A 718 24.85 -6.03 62.64
N ILE A 719 25.29 -6.49 61.47
CA ILE A 719 25.79 -5.65 60.38
C ILE A 719 24.65 -5.38 59.42
N THR A 720 24.35 -4.10 59.15
CA THR A 720 23.41 -3.68 58.10
C THR A 720 24.18 -3.37 56.83
N TYR A 721 23.89 -4.12 55.77
CA TYR A 721 24.37 -3.84 54.41
C TYR A 721 23.38 -2.95 53.67
N THR A 722 23.89 -1.91 53.02
CA THR A 722 23.10 -1.06 52.10
C THR A 722 23.63 -1.23 50.68
N PHE A 723 22.72 -1.45 49.75
CA PHE A 723 22.99 -1.61 48.32
C PHE A 723 22.38 -0.45 47.56
N ARG A 724 23.10 0.06 46.55
CA ARG A 724 22.60 1.13 45.67
C ARG A 724 23.00 0.83 44.24
N ALA A 725 22.02 0.63 43.35
CA ALA A 725 22.23 0.45 41.92
C ALA A 725 21.64 1.63 41.15
N THR A 726 22.43 2.23 40.25
CA THR A 726 22.06 3.41 39.44
C THR A 726 22.22 3.10 37.97
N ASN A 727 21.19 3.33 37.16
CA ASN A 727 21.32 3.23 35.70
C ASN A 727 22.05 4.48 35.17
N THR A 728 23.31 4.30 34.77
CA THR A 728 24.19 5.37 34.24
C THR A 728 24.19 5.43 32.71
N GLY A 729 23.53 4.47 32.05
CA GLY A 729 23.31 4.47 30.61
C GLY A 729 22.13 5.35 30.18
N ASN A 730 21.88 5.41 28.86
CA ASN A 730 20.74 6.11 28.26
C ASN A 730 19.58 5.17 27.85
N THR A 731 19.68 3.87 28.13
CA THR A 731 18.60 2.90 27.89
C THR A 731 17.91 2.49 29.18
N THR A 732 16.66 2.05 29.10
CA THR A 732 15.94 1.45 30.22
C THR A 732 16.50 0.06 30.52
N LEU A 733 16.89 -0.18 31.77
CA LEU A 733 17.28 -1.51 32.25
C LEU A 733 16.07 -2.22 32.90
N THR A 734 15.88 -3.49 32.59
CA THR A 734 14.84 -4.36 33.16
C THR A 734 15.46 -5.57 33.86
N SER A 735 14.64 -6.37 34.55
CA SER A 735 15.08 -7.51 35.36
C SER A 735 16.24 -7.16 36.31
N VAL A 736 16.23 -5.93 36.82
CA VAL A 736 17.25 -5.47 37.75
C VAL A 736 17.06 -6.20 39.08
N ALA A 737 18.05 -7.00 39.50
CA ALA A 737 17.96 -7.81 40.70
C ALA A 737 19.28 -7.81 41.46
N ILE A 738 19.22 -7.63 42.78
CA ILE A 738 20.39 -7.67 43.66
C ILE A 738 20.40 -9.01 44.38
N SER A 739 21.53 -9.70 44.32
CA SER A 739 21.78 -10.97 44.99
C SER A 739 23.07 -10.89 45.78
N ASP A 740 23.08 -11.50 46.96
CA ASP A 740 24.24 -11.57 47.83
C ASP A 740 24.32 -13.00 48.39
N PRO A 741 25.40 -13.74 48.10
CA PRO A 741 25.55 -15.13 48.50
C PRO A 741 26.01 -15.31 49.96
N LYS A 742 26.17 -14.25 50.76
CA LYS A 742 26.60 -14.36 52.16
C LYS A 742 25.60 -15.20 52.96
N ALA A 743 26.04 -16.40 53.37
CA ALA A 743 25.27 -17.26 54.24
C ALA A 743 24.87 -16.54 55.54
N GLY A 744 23.61 -16.67 55.94
CA GLY A 744 23.04 -16.02 57.13
C GLY A 744 22.60 -14.56 56.94
N LEU A 745 22.68 -14.02 55.72
CA LEU A 745 22.14 -12.69 55.38
C LEU A 745 20.61 -12.73 55.33
N SER A 746 19.94 -11.71 55.86
CA SER A 746 18.50 -11.54 55.74
C SER A 746 18.06 -11.31 54.29
N THR A 747 16.75 -11.43 54.03
CA THR A 747 16.17 -11.05 52.73
C THR A 747 16.54 -9.62 52.36
N ILE A 748 17.07 -9.44 51.14
CA ILE A 748 17.35 -8.12 50.57
C ILE A 748 16.01 -7.45 50.24
N THR A 749 15.79 -6.26 50.79
CA THR A 749 14.53 -5.52 50.60
C THR A 749 14.77 -4.27 49.75
N PRO A 750 14.48 -4.29 48.43
CA PRO A 750 14.68 -3.15 47.54
C PRO A 750 13.53 -2.14 47.59
N THR A 751 13.87 -0.85 47.51
CA THR A 751 12.96 0.28 47.33
C THR A 751 13.15 0.84 45.92
N TRP A 752 12.15 0.62 45.06
CA TRP A 752 12.19 1.01 43.65
C TRP A 752 11.70 2.45 43.44
N PRO A 753 12.31 3.22 42.51
CA PRO A 753 11.85 4.56 42.15
C PRO A 753 10.60 4.54 41.24
N GLY A 754 10.12 3.35 40.85
CA GLY A 754 9.00 3.14 39.95
C GLY A 754 8.62 1.65 39.92
N THR A 755 8.34 1.11 38.73
CA THR A 755 8.03 -0.32 38.55
C THR A 755 9.18 -1.21 39.07
N ALA A 756 8.86 -2.20 39.90
CA ALA A 756 9.85 -3.13 40.43
C ALA A 756 10.62 -3.85 39.30
N GLY A 757 11.95 -3.96 39.46
CA GLY A 757 12.84 -4.58 38.49
C GLY A 757 13.21 -3.71 37.29
N ARG A 758 12.76 -2.45 37.22
CA ARG A 758 13.00 -1.52 36.10
C ARG A 758 13.69 -0.24 36.56
N LEU A 759 14.75 0.17 35.87
CA LEU A 759 15.41 1.46 36.03
C LEU A 759 15.51 2.18 34.69
N THR A 760 14.83 3.33 34.54
CA THR A 760 15.11 4.25 33.44
C THR A 760 16.45 4.96 33.67
N PRO A 761 17.05 5.60 32.65
CA PRO A 761 18.27 6.38 32.80
C PRO A 761 18.22 7.33 34.01
N GLY A 762 19.29 7.36 34.81
CA GLY A 762 19.42 8.17 36.02
C GLY A 762 18.68 7.67 37.26
N GLN A 763 17.78 6.67 37.14
CA GLN A 763 17.06 6.13 38.29
C GLN A 763 17.96 5.25 39.18
N ILE A 764 17.62 5.23 40.48
CA ILE A 764 18.37 4.55 41.53
C ILE A 764 17.43 3.62 42.29
N VAL A 765 17.84 2.37 42.49
CA VAL A 765 17.23 1.46 43.48
C VAL A 765 18.16 1.31 44.68
N THR A 766 17.61 1.41 45.88
CA THR A 766 18.32 1.16 47.14
C THR A 766 17.76 -0.07 47.83
N ALA A 767 18.59 -0.89 48.46
CA ALA A 767 18.13 -2.05 49.21
C ALA A 767 18.94 -2.24 50.51
N THR A 768 18.36 -2.91 51.51
CA THR A 768 19.06 -3.26 52.75
C THR A 768 18.92 -4.73 53.10
N ALA A 769 19.93 -5.28 53.77
CA ALA A 769 19.89 -6.61 54.40
C ALA A 769 20.78 -6.63 55.65
N THR A 770 20.45 -7.44 56.64
CA THR A 770 21.20 -7.56 57.89
C THR A 770 21.90 -8.91 58.01
N TYR A 771 23.06 -8.94 58.66
CA TYR A 771 23.84 -10.13 58.96
C TYR A 771 24.26 -10.12 60.43
N THR A 772 23.87 -11.14 61.19
CA THR A 772 24.32 -11.32 62.57
C THR A 772 25.64 -12.08 62.57
N THR A 773 26.69 -11.46 63.12
CA THR A 773 28.04 -12.03 63.19
C THR A 773 28.10 -13.26 64.08
N THR A 774 28.98 -14.20 63.75
CA THR A 774 29.16 -15.50 64.42
C THR A 774 30.54 -15.60 65.07
N ALA A 775 30.75 -16.62 65.93
CA ALA A 775 32.07 -16.88 66.51
C ALA A 775 33.14 -17.22 65.44
N ALA A 776 32.73 -17.84 64.33
CA ALA A 776 33.60 -18.12 63.19
C ALA A 776 34.07 -16.84 62.50
N ASP A 777 33.19 -15.83 62.37
CA ASP A 777 33.57 -14.52 61.84
C ASP A 777 34.62 -13.84 62.72
N VAL A 778 34.46 -13.92 64.06
CA VAL A 778 35.44 -13.35 65.00
C VAL A 778 36.80 -14.03 64.85
N THR A 779 36.81 -15.35 64.69
CA THR A 779 38.05 -16.13 64.50
C THR A 779 38.72 -15.81 63.16
N ALA A 780 37.94 -15.54 62.11
CA ALA A 780 38.45 -15.21 60.77
C ALA A 780 39.11 -13.82 60.67
N GLY A 781 38.91 -12.93 61.66
CA GLY A 781 39.54 -11.61 61.72
C GLY A 781 38.99 -10.57 60.72
N THR A 782 38.30 -11.00 59.66
CA THR A 782 37.60 -10.13 58.70
C THR A 782 36.36 -10.80 58.14
N ILE A 783 35.34 -10.01 57.82
CA ILE A 783 34.12 -10.45 57.13
C ILE A 783 34.10 -9.79 55.75
N ALA A 784 34.46 -10.54 54.72
CA ALA A 784 34.28 -10.10 53.34
C ALA A 784 32.85 -10.41 52.87
N ASN A 785 32.19 -9.43 52.26
CA ASN A 785 30.89 -9.63 51.65
C ASN A 785 30.83 -8.99 50.25
N THR A 786 30.45 -9.79 49.25
CA THR A 786 30.33 -9.38 47.85
C THR A 786 28.92 -9.63 47.35
N ALA A 787 28.24 -8.60 46.87
CA ALA A 787 26.96 -8.75 46.19
C ALA A 787 27.09 -8.53 44.69
N THR A 788 26.13 -9.06 43.95
CA THR A 788 25.98 -8.90 42.50
C THR A 788 24.64 -8.24 42.22
N VAL A 789 24.62 -7.26 41.32
CA VAL A 789 23.39 -6.80 40.67
C VAL A 789 23.39 -7.27 39.22
N THR A 790 22.27 -7.81 38.77
CA THR A 790 22.04 -8.16 37.37
C THR A 790 21.10 -7.13 36.74
N ALA A 791 21.25 -6.86 35.44
CA ALA A 791 20.35 -6.00 34.68
C ALA A 791 20.32 -6.44 33.21
N THR A 792 19.14 -6.33 32.59
CA THR A 792 18.93 -6.64 31.17
C THR A 792 18.67 -5.34 30.40
N PRO A 793 19.53 -4.98 29.42
CA PRO A 793 19.25 -3.85 28.54
C PRO A 793 18.16 -4.20 27.51
N PRO A 794 17.59 -3.23 26.79
CA PRO A 794 16.53 -3.49 25.80
C PRO A 794 16.96 -4.41 24.66
N THR A 795 18.26 -4.41 24.35
CA THR A 795 18.89 -5.36 23.41
C THR A 795 20.29 -5.71 23.88
N GLY A 796 20.70 -6.95 23.62
CA GLY A 796 21.94 -7.53 24.14
C GLY A 796 21.70 -8.43 25.36
N PRO A 797 22.71 -9.18 25.80
CA PRO A 797 22.59 -10.06 26.95
C PRO A 797 22.44 -9.26 28.26
N ALA A 798 21.85 -9.89 29.27
CA ALA A 798 21.93 -9.39 30.63
C ALA A 798 23.40 -9.26 31.07
N PHE A 799 23.71 -8.25 31.87
CA PHE A 799 25.04 -8.02 32.41
C PHE A 799 24.98 -7.87 33.92
N THR A 800 26.14 -7.99 34.56
CA THR A 800 26.25 -7.94 36.01
C THR A 800 27.28 -6.90 36.46
N ARG A 801 27.12 -6.44 37.70
CA ARG A 801 28.10 -5.64 38.44
C ARG A 801 28.22 -6.19 39.84
N THR A 802 29.42 -6.20 40.39
CA THR A 802 29.68 -6.64 41.75
C THR A 802 30.09 -5.46 42.61
N ALA A 803 29.75 -5.53 43.89
CA ALA A 803 30.23 -4.59 44.90
C ALA A 803 30.59 -5.36 46.17
N SER A 804 31.79 -5.12 46.67
CA SER A 804 32.35 -5.80 47.84
C SER A 804 32.63 -4.81 48.95
N VAL A 805 32.45 -5.26 50.19
CA VAL A 805 32.86 -4.54 51.40
C VAL A 805 33.46 -5.55 52.37
N ALA A 806 34.50 -5.14 53.10
CA ALA A 806 35.08 -5.93 54.17
C ALA A 806 34.85 -5.22 55.51
N ILE A 807 34.47 -5.98 56.53
CA ILE A 807 34.34 -5.52 57.91
C ILE A 807 35.50 -6.14 58.69
N THR A 808 36.29 -5.34 59.37
CA THR A 808 37.39 -5.85 60.20
C THR A 808 36.85 -6.34 61.53
N VAL A 809 37.32 -7.50 62.00
CA VAL A 809 37.04 -7.98 63.35
C VAL A 809 38.24 -7.64 64.23
N VAL A 810 37.98 -6.88 65.29
CA VAL A 810 38.99 -6.39 66.23
C VAL A 810 38.57 -6.82 67.63
N PRO A 811 39.08 -7.96 68.15
CA PRO A 811 38.80 -8.42 69.51
C PRO A 811 39.24 -7.39 70.57
N ASP A 812 38.62 -7.42 71.74
CA ASP A 812 39.08 -6.63 72.90
C ASP A 812 40.46 -7.10 73.42
N PRO A 813 41.23 -6.24 74.13
CA PRO A 813 42.50 -6.63 74.75
C PRO A 813 42.31 -7.65 75.89
N VAL A 814 43.40 -8.31 76.29
CA VAL A 814 43.45 -9.45 77.22
C VAL A 814 44.16 -9.04 78.52
N ALA A 815 43.74 -9.57 79.67
CA ALA A 815 44.37 -9.27 80.97
C ALA A 815 45.68 -10.04 81.21
N ASP A 816 46.59 -9.48 82.02
CA ASP A 816 47.96 -9.97 82.20
C ASP A 816 48.27 -10.50 83.62
N SER A 817 49.29 -11.38 83.76
CA SER A 817 49.74 -11.89 85.08
C SER A 817 51.22 -12.31 85.15
N VAL A 818 51.86 -12.23 86.33
CA VAL A 818 53.28 -12.60 86.58
C VAL A 818 53.62 -12.95 88.06
N THR A 819 54.74 -13.65 88.32
CA THR A 819 55.20 -14.07 89.68
C THR A 819 56.66 -13.64 89.97
N VAL A 820 56.99 -13.30 91.23
CA VAL A 820 58.35 -12.88 91.68
C VAL A 820 58.66 -13.38 93.11
N VAL A 821 59.93 -13.54 93.51
CA VAL A 821 60.32 -13.91 94.89
C VAL A 821 60.50 -12.69 95.81
N GLN A 822 60.34 -12.85 97.11
CA GLN A 822 60.52 -11.80 98.14
C GLN A 822 61.91 -11.17 98.00
N GLY A 823 61.93 -9.85 97.77
CA GLY A 823 63.16 -9.08 97.51
C GLY A 823 63.62 -9.00 96.04
N GLY A 824 62.96 -9.71 95.11
CA GLY A 824 63.26 -9.70 93.66
C GLY A 824 62.58 -8.57 92.85
N SER A 825 62.72 -8.58 91.53
CA SER A 825 61.98 -7.71 90.59
C SER A 825 61.67 -8.45 89.29
N VAL A 826 60.56 -8.11 88.61
CA VAL A 826 60.13 -8.79 87.37
C VAL A 826 59.66 -7.80 86.31
N VAL A 827 59.93 -8.09 85.03
CA VAL A 827 59.45 -7.30 83.87
C VAL A 827 58.37 -8.09 83.14
N ILE A 828 57.23 -7.44 82.84
CA ILE A 828 56.12 -8.00 82.06
C ILE A 828 55.83 -7.11 80.84
N ASP A 829 55.68 -7.69 79.66
CA ASP A 829 55.20 -6.99 78.46
C ASP A 829 53.68 -7.14 78.37
N VAL A 830 52.95 -6.09 78.73
CA VAL A 830 51.49 -6.12 78.87
C VAL A 830 50.74 -5.96 77.55
N LEU A 831 51.44 -5.70 76.44
CA LEU A 831 50.81 -5.54 75.12
C LEU A 831 50.94 -6.78 74.23
N ALA A 832 51.70 -7.80 74.69
CA ALA A 832 52.08 -8.93 73.86
C ALA A 832 50.89 -9.82 73.42
N ASN A 833 49.82 -9.85 74.21
CA ASN A 833 48.62 -10.67 74.01
C ASN A 833 47.41 -9.89 73.44
N ASP A 834 47.55 -8.59 73.19
CA ASP A 834 46.45 -7.69 72.82
C ASP A 834 46.23 -7.54 71.31
N GLY A 835 47.11 -8.09 70.47
CA GLY A 835 46.93 -8.12 69.02
C GLY A 835 46.66 -6.75 68.38
N ALA A 836 45.61 -6.67 67.54
CA ALA A 836 45.34 -5.51 66.70
C ALA A 836 44.91 -4.26 67.49
N VAL A 837 44.28 -4.41 68.67
CA VAL A 837 43.90 -3.24 69.48
C VAL A 837 45.10 -2.53 70.09
N ALA A 838 46.25 -3.21 70.27
CA ALA A 838 47.49 -2.60 70.76
C ALA A 838 48.36 -1.98 69.65
N THR A 839 48.12 -2.35 68.40
CA THR A 839 48.91 -1.88 67.26
C THR A 839 48.55 -0.43 66.93
N GLY A 840 49.48 0.50 67.19
CA GLY A 840 49.25 1.95 67.00
C GLY A 840 48.38 2.61 68.07
N ALA A 841 48.03 1.87 69.12
CA ALA A 841 47.30 2.42 70.26
C ALA A 841 48.21 3.23 71.19
N THR A 842 47.64 4.24 71.83
CA THR A 842 48.29 4.98 72.91
C THR A 842 48.19 4.15 74.18
N PHE A 843 49.34 3.81 74.77
CA PHE A 843 49.45 3.16 76.06
C PHE A 843 49.68 4.23 77.14
N SER A 844 48.95 4.16 78.24
CA SER A 844 49.15 5.09 79.37
C SER A 844 48.75 4.46 80.70
N ARG A 845 49.48 4.78 81.77
CA ARG A 845 49.04 4.55 83.16
C ARG A 845 48.27 5.73 83.77
N ALA A 846 48.31 6.90 83.13
CA ALA A 846 47.52 8.07 83.49
C ALA A 846 46.35 8.17 82.51
N GLN A 847 45.15 7.76 82.94
CA GLN A 847 44.03 7.66 82.01
C GLN A 847 43.55 9.01 81.46
N LEU A 848 43.11 9.01 80.19
CA LEU A 848 42.61 10.19 79.45
C LEU A 848 41.13 10.09 79.01
N SER A 849 40.39 9.03 79.38
CA SER A 849 39.01 8.79 78.89
C SER A 849 38.01 8.54 80.03
N ALA A 850 36.83 9.17 79.96
CA ALA A 850 35.80 9.14 81.00
C ALA A 850 34.94 7.85 81.04
N THR A 851 34.94 7.05 79.97
CA THR A 851 34.11 5.83 79.85
C THR A 851 34.81 4.69 79.07
N PRO A 852 35.97 4.20 79.52
CA PRO A 852 36.65 3.06 78.89
C PRO A 852 35.87 1.75 79.10
N LYS A 853 36.15 0.75 78.27
CA LYS A 853 35.74 -0.64 78.54
C LYS A 853 36.72 -1.29 79.52
N SER A 854 36.23 -1.78 80.66
CA SER A 854 37.05 -2.47 81.66
C SER A 854 37.27 -3.95 81.33
N ILE A 855 38.52 -4.39 81.30
CA ILE A 855 38.98 -5.76 81.06
C ILE A 855 39.69 -6.28 82.31
N GLY A 856 39.47 -7.55 82.68
CA GLY A 856 40.12 -8.19 83.84
C GLY A 856 39.71 -7.63 85.21
N GLY A 857 38.59 -6.90 85.29
CA GLY A 857 38.13 -6.24 86.51
C GLY A 857 38.82 -4.89 86.81
N ALA A 858 39.53 -4.32 85.84
CA ALA A 858 40.20 -3.03 85.94
C ALA A 858 39.23 -1.90 86.36
N ALA A 859 39.71 -1.01 87.22
CA ALA A 859 38.94 0.14 87.71
C ALA A 859 38.92 1.28 86.68
N SER A 860 37.98 2.21 86.83
CA SER A 860 37.88 3.40 85.99
C SER A 860 37.69 4.65 86.89
N PRO A 861 38.66 5.60 86.95
CA PRO A 861 39.91 5.60 86.21
C PRO A 861 40.96 4.59 86.72
N ALA A 862 41.89 4.13 85.86
CA ALA A 862 42.94 3.19 86.22
C ALA A 862 43.84 3.75 87.36
N PRO A 863 43.98 3.08 88.52
CA PRO A 863 44.78 3.58 89.66
C PRO A 863 46.29 3.50 89.40
N ALA A 864 47.05 4.48 89.92
CA ALA A 864 48.45 4.70 89.53
C ALA A 864 49.49 3.81 90.21
N THR A 865 49.18 3.07 91.29
CA THR A 865 50.20 2.29 92.03
C THR A 865 49.66 1.01 92.66
N PRO A 866 50.39 -0.12 92.54
CA PRO A 866 50.17 -1.31 93.35
C PRO A 866 50.33 -1.00 94.84
N VAL A 867 49.68 -1.78 95.72
CA VAL A 867 49.62 -1.49 97.17
C VAL A 867 50.85 -2.02 97.90
N GLN A 868 51.40 -3.15 97.44
CA GLN A 868 52.46 -3.90 98.13
C GLN A 868 53.77 -3.91 97.34
N GLY A 869 53.90 -2.97 96.39
CA GLY A 869 55.06 -2.82 95.53
C GLY A 869 55.06 -1.53 94.74
N SER A 870 55.98 -1.41 93.81
CA SER A 870 56.08 -0.32 92.84
C SER A 870 56.14 -0.89 91.43
N VAL A 871 55.60 -0.15 90.46
CA VAL A 871 55.69 -0.53 89.04
C VAL A 871 56.04 0.68 88.19
N THR A 872 56.88 0.47 87.20
CA THR A 872 57.25 1.47 86.17
C THR A 872 57.09 0.85 84.79
N CYS A 873 56.34 1.50 83.90
CA CYS A 873 56.10 1.03 82.53
C CYS A 873 56.69 1.99 81.51
N VAL A 874 57.03 1.45 80.34
CA VAL A 874 57.49 2.24 79.20
C VAL A 874 56.30 2.60 78.30
N ASP A 875 56.00 3.90 78.16
CA ASP A 875 54.80 4.35 77.45
C ASP A 875 54.99 4.50 75.92
N THR A 876 56.24 4.57 75.43
CA THR A 876 56.56 4.81 74.02
C THR A 876 57.81 4.06 73.56
N GLY A 877 58.04 3.93 72.25
CA GLY A 877 59.22 3.27 71.68
C GLY A 877 59.07 1.75 71.48
N ALA A 878 60.18 1.06 71.19
CA ALA A 878 60.20 -0.37 70.83
C ALA A 878 59.90 -1.31 72.01
N THR A 879 60.10 -0.85 73.25
CA THR A 879 59.79 -1.58 74.49
C THR A 879 58.52 -1.06 75.16
N ARG A 880 57.65 -0.36 74.41
CA ARG A 880 56.35 0.13 74.88
C ARG A 880 55.53 -1.03 75.46
N GLY A 881 54.95 -0.85 76.65
CA GLY A 881 54.19 -1.89 77.35
C GLY A 881 55.01 -2.75 78.31
N GLN A 882 56.35 -2.63 78.32
CA GLN A 882 57.17 -3.31 79.32
C GLN A 882 57.07 -2.61 80.68
N CYS A 883 56.51 -3.31 81.66
CA CYS A 883 56.30 -2.88 83.04
C CYS A 883 57.21 -3.66 83.99
N THR A 884 58.04 -2.96 84.77
CA THR A 884 58.88 -3.56 85.83
C THR A 884 58.21 -3.41 87.18
N TYR A 885 57.92 -4.52 87.86
CA TYR A 885 57.35 -4.56 89.21
C TYR A 885 58.39 -4.97 90.27
N ARG A 886 58.36 -4.31 91.43
CA ARG A 886 59.21 -4.59 92.58
C ARG A 886 58.39 -4.56 93.90
N PRO A 887 58.28 -5.68 94.64
CA PRO A 887 57.55 -5.73 95.91
C PRO A 887 58.30 -5.01 97.04
N ILE A 888 57.57 -4.60 98.09
CA ILE A 888 58.18 -4.08 99.32
C ILE A 888 58.92 -5.18 100.09
N ALA A 889 59.92 -4.80 100.88
CA ALA A 889 60.67 -5.74 101.70
C ALA A 889 59.73 -6.53 102.63
N ALA A 890 59.96 -7.84 102.71
CA ALA A 890 59.17 -8.81 103.48
C ALA A 890 57.75 -9.17 102.98
N TYR A 891 57.24 -8.60 101.87
CA TYR A 891 55.90 -8.96 101.37
C TYR A 891 55.85 -10.33 100.65
N VAL A 892 54.79 -11.10 100.94
CA VAL A 892 54.41 -12.37 100.30
C VAL A 892 52.89 -12.32 100.09
N GLY A 893 52.40 -12.52 98.86
CA GLY A 893 50.97 -12.37 98.51
C GLY A 893 50.72 -11.92 97.06
N THR A 894 49.48 -11.52 96.76
CA THR A 894 49.06 -11.03 95.43
C THR A 894 48.84 -9.51 95.42
N ASP A 895 49.36 -8.82 94.40
CA ASP A 895 49.24 -7.38 94.15
C ASP A 895 48.74 -7.13 92.71
N VAL A 896 48.21 -5.94 92.41
CA VAL A 896 47.63 -5.64 91.07
C VAL A 896 47.93 -4.21 90.62
N PHE A 897 47.94 -3.97 89.31
CA PHE A 897 47.92 -2.62 88.72
C PHE A 897 47.17 -2.63 87.38
N ASP A 898 46.62 -1.48 86.96
CA ASP A 898 45.86 -1.35 85.72
C ASP A 898 46.61 -0.43 84.72
N TYR A 899 46.36 -0.59 83.42
CA TYR A 899 46.81 0.33 82.36
C TYR A 899 45.66 0.66 81.39
N ALA A 900 45.82 1.73 80.61
CA ALA A 900 44.86 2.15 79.60
C ALA A 900 45.43 2.03 78.17
N LEU A 901 44.57 1.59 77.26
CA LEU A 901 44.87 1.42 75.84
C LEU A 901 43.85 2.20 75.01
N GLN A 902 44.30 3.06 74.10
CA GLN A 902 43.41 3.85 73.24
C GLN A 902 43.80 3.72 71.76
N SER A 903 42.88 3.22 70.93
CA SER A 903 43.07 3.05 69.48
C SER A 903 41.91 3.66 68.68
N THR A 904 41.97 3.59 67.35
CA THR A 904 40.86 3.97 66.47
C THR A 904 39.63 3.06 66.63
N TYR A 905 39.78 1.90 67.27
CA TYR A 905 38.70 0.92 67.46
C TYR A 905 38.03 1.02 68.83
N GLY A 906 38.60 1.75 69.79
CA GLY A 906 38.04 1.88 71.13
C GLY A 906 39.04 2.37 72.19
N THR A 907 38.60 2.40 73.44
CA THR A 907 39.44 2.71 74.61
C THR A 907 39.14 1.73 75.74
N TRP A 908 40.18 1.15 76.32
CA TRP A 908 40.10 0.10 77.34
C TRP A 908 40.93 0.42 78.57
N ASN A 909 40.52 -0.13 79.71
CA ASN A 909 41.36 -0.31 80.90
C ASN A 909 41.57 -1.79 81.11
N VAL A 910 42.82 -2.22 81.35
CA VAL A 910 43.21 -3.61 81.45
C VAL A 910 44.01 -3.84 82.74
N ARG A 911 43.73 -4.95 83.44
CA ARG A 911 44.38 -5.29 84.72
C ARG A 911 45.55 -6.25 84.55
N VAL A 912 46.61 -6.00 85.33
CA VAL A 912 47.76 -6.88 85.55
C VAL A 912 47.78 -7.41 86.99
N THR A 913 47.98 -8.72 87.16
CA THR A 913 48.04 -9.39 88.48
C THR A 913 49.45 -9.93 88.79
N VAL A 914 49.99 -9.69 89.99
CA VAL A 914 51.34 -10.08 90.41
C VAL A 914 51.35 -10.92 91.69
N THR A 915 52.15 -12.00 91.79
CA THR A 915 52.25 -12.88 92.99
C THR A 915 53.68 -12.99 93.56
N VAL A 916 53.87 -12.95 94.90
CA VAL A 916 55.18 -12.89 95.63
C VAL A 916 55.42 -14.05 96.65
N THR A 917 56.62 -14.67 96.77
CA THR A 917 56.98 -15.90 97.60
C THR A 917 58.26 -15.83 98.53
N ALA A 918 58.48 -16.68 99.58
CA ALA A 918 59.50 -16.57 100.71
C ALA A 918 60.86 -17.40 100.65
N VAL A 919 61.80 -17.32 101.67
CA VAL A 919 63.22 -17.90 101.77
C VAL A 919 63.57 -18.68 103.13
N ASN A 920 64.55 -19.66 103.22
CA ASN A 920 64.89 -20.61 104.37
C ASN A 920 66.40 -20.65 104.87
N HIS A 921 66.74 -21.05 106.14
CA HIS A 921 68.09 -21.08 106.82
C HIS A 921 68.52 -22.43 107.52
N ALA A 922 69.72 -22.54 108.17
CA ALA A 922 70.35 -23.78 108.70
C ALA A 922 70.59 -23.85 110.24
N PRO A 923 70.61 -25.05 110.87
CA PRO A 923 70.75 -25.25 112.33
C PRO A 923 72.18 -25.10 112.90
N VAL A 924 72.31 -25.01 114.24
CA VAL A 924 73.58 -24.83 114.99
C VAL A 924 73.79 -25.93 116.05
N ALA A 925 74.89 -26.72 115.97
CA ALA A 925 75.24 -27.82 116.90
C ALA A 925 76.44 -27.52 117.85
N ARG A 926 76.45 -28.02 119.11
CA ARG A 926 77.43 -27.70 120.20
C ARG A 926 77.94 -28.94 120.94
N ALA A 927 79.12 -28.90 121.59
CA ALA A 927 79.81 -30.12 122.07
C ALA A 927 79.40 -30.58 123.48
N ASP A 928 79.35 -31.90 123.72
CA ASP A 928 78.93 -32.53 124.98
C ASP A 928 80.07 -33.23 125.74
N ARG A 929 79.92 -33.39 127.06
CA ARG A 929 80.91 -34.09 127.92
C ARG A 929 80.27 -34.97 128.99
N ALA A 930 80.87 -36.14 129.26
CA ALA A 930 80.49 -37.07 130.33
C ALA A 930 81.71 -37.77 130.95
N VAL A 931 81.54 -38.44 132.09
CA VAL A 931 82.60 -39.20 132.78
C VAL A 931 82.08 -40.61 133.10
N ALA A 932 82.89 -41.64 132.84
CA ALA A 932 82.60 -43.04 133.10
C ALA A 932 83.77 -43.71 133.86
N ILE A 933 83.54 -44.90 134.42
CA ILE A 933 84.57 -45.66 135.16
C ILE A 933 84.89 -46.92 134.37
N THR A 934 86.17 -47.31 134.34
CA THR A 934 86.64 -48.52 133.65
C THR A 934 85.91 -49.76 134.20
N GLY A 935 85.21 -50.50 133.34
CA GLY A 935 84.38 -51.65 133.73
C GLY A 935 83.11 -51.30 134.54
N GLY A 936 82.75 -50.02 134.65
CA GLY A 936 81.59 -49.52 135.38
C GLY A 936 80.28 -49.54 134.58
N ALA A 937 79.19 -49.12 135.22
CA ALA A 937 77.86 -49.05 134.60
C ALA A 937 77.82 -48.01 133.45
N PRO A 938 76.92 -48.18 132.45
CA PRO A 938 76.74 -47.22 131.36
C PRO A 938 76.32 -45.81 131.83
N VAL A 939 76.68 -44.77 131.06
CA VAL A 939 76.45 -43.33 131.34
C VAL A 939 75.56 -42.71 130.26
N ALA A 940 74.50 -42.00 130.66
CA ALA A 940 73.58 -41.31 129.74
C ALA A 940 74.05 -39.89 129.36
N ILE A 941 73.79 -39.48 128.12
CA ILE A 941 74.22 -38.22 127.47
C ILE A 941 73.09 -37.75 126.54
N SER A 942 72.75 -36.46 126.52
CA SER A 942 71.70 -35.90 125.65
C SER A 942 72.31 -34.88 124.66
N PRO A 943 72.64 -35.27 123.42
CA PRO A 943 73.45 -34.41 122.54
C PRO A 943 72.75 -33.13 122.06
N LEU A 944 71.45 -33.19 121.77
CA LEU A 944 70.70 -32.01 121.30
C LEU A 944 70.36 -30.98 122.39
N ALA A 945 70.67 -31.24 123.66
CA ALA A 945 70.19 -30.40 124.76
C ALA A 945 70.72 -28.96 124.71
N ASN A 946 71.76 -28.71 123.91
CA ASN A 946 72.43 -27.42 123.74
C ASN A 946 72.43 -26.91 122.27
N ASP A 947 71.63 -27.49 121.37
CA ASP A 947 71.55 -27.15 119.93
C ASP A 947 70.31 -26.30 119.56
N THR A 948 70.35 -25.47 118.50
CA THR A 948 69.27 -24.50 118.12
C THR A 948 69.13 -24.22 116.61
N ASP A 949 67.98 -23.71 116.15
CA ASP A 949 67.70 -23.21 114.76
C ASP A 949 67.01 -21.82 114.78
N GLU A 950 67.21 -21.00 113.73
CA GLU A 950 66.62 -19.65 113.56
C GLU A 950 65.24 -19.68 112.90
N ASP A 951 64.92 -20.71 112.11
CA ASP A 951 63.65 -20.78 111.39
C ASP A 951 62.49 -21.17 112.34
N PRO A 952 61.42 -20.35 112.48
CA PRO A 952 60.36 -20.60 113.46
C PRO A 952 59.59 -21.90 113.20
N GLY A 953 59.57 -22.81 114.18
CA GLY A 953 58.75 -24.03 114.15
C GLY A 953 59.48 -25.31 113.72
N THR A 954 60.80 -25.25 113.52
CA THR A 954 61.64 -26.44 113.23
C THR A 954 61.96 -27.25 114.48
N THR A 955 62.04 -28.58 114.34
CA THR A 955 62.42 -29.53 115.41
C THR A 955 63.73 -30.22 115.03
N LEU A 956 64.75 -30.09 115.87
CA LEU A 956 66.08 -30.66 115.59
C LEU A 956 66.14 -32.17 115.85
N THR A 957 66.86 -32.87 114.99
CA THR A 957 67.23 -34.29 115.14
C THR A 957 68.74 -34.44 115.11
N PHE A 958 69.29 -35.54 115.64
CA PHE A 958 70.74 -35.78 115.57
C PHE A 958 71.11 -37.21 115.18
N THR A 959 72.34 -37.38 114.72
CA THR A 959 72.96 -38.69 114.46
C THR A 959 74.37 -38.68 115.05
N ALA A 960 74.66 -39.60 115.98
CA ALA A 960 76.01 -39.76 116.57
C ALA A 960 76.73 -40.96 115.97
N GLN A 961 78.06 -40.86 115.84
CA GLN A 961 78.90 -41.96 115.37
C GLN A 961 79.20 -42.99 116.47
N THR A 962 79.68 -44.16 116.07
CA THR A 962 80.13 -45.19 117.01
C THR A 962 81.47 -44.78 117.64
N PRO A 963 81.63 -44.86 118.98
CA PRO A 963 82.89 -44.53 119.64
C PRO A 963 84.00 -45.49 119.25
N ALA A 964 85.23 -44.98 119.18
CA ALA A 964 86.42 -45.81 118.93
C ALA A 964 86.70 -46.85 120.05
N ARG A 965 86.17 -46.62 121.27
CA ARG A 965 86.30 -47.51 122.43
C ARG A 965 85.04 -47.45 123.29
N GLY A 966 84.58 -48.59 123.79
CA GLY A 966 83.27 -48.72 124.44
C GLY A 966 82.14 -48.86 123.42
N THR A 967 80.89 -48.85 123.88
CA THR A 967 79.71 -48.88 123.00
C THR A 967 78.81 -47.69 123.30
N LEU A 968 78.24 -47.08 122.27
CA LEU A 968 77.25 -46.02 122.38
C LEU A 968 75.95 -46.49 121.72
N SER A 969 74.84 -46.39 122.42
CA SER A 969 73.51 -46.60 121.84
C SER A 969 72.70 -45.32 122.01
N CYS A 970 72.20 -44.75 120.92
CA CYS A 970 71.48 -43.47 120.92
C CYS A 970 70.05 -43.65 120.41
N THR A 971 69.10 -43.07 121.14
CA THR A 971 67.76 -42.73 120.66
C THR A 971 67.64 -41.20 120.65
N THR A 972 66.76 -40.63 121.48
CA THR A 972 66.75 -39.19 121.79
C THR A 972 67.82 -38.83 122.83
N THR A 973 68.26 -39.81 123.62
CA THR A 973 69.43 -39.73 124.50
C THR A 973 70.38 -40.88 124.17
N CYS A 974 71.67 -40.63 124.30
CA CYS A 974 72.74 -41.60 124.11
C CYS A 974 73.14 -42.23 125.44
N THR A 975 73.41 -43.53 125.45
CA THR A 975 74.00 -44.24 126.59
C THR A 975 75.34 -44.82 126.18
N TYR A 976 76.41 -44.38 126.84
CA TYR A 976 77.78 -44.83 126.62
C TYR A 976 78.19 -45.88 127.65
N THR A 977 78.61 -47.06 127.21
CA THR A 977 79.13 -48.12 128.06
C THR A 977 80.66 -48.19 127.91
N PRO A 978 81.43 -48.00 128.99
CA PRO A 978 82.89 -48.06 128.93
C PRO A 978 83.41 -49.49 128.65
N PRO A 979 84.55 -49.66 127.96
CA PRO A 979 85.09 -50.98 127.61
C PRO A 979 85.68 -51.72 128.83
N GLY A 980 85.50 -53.05 128.90
CA GLY A 980 85.92 -53.87 130.05
C GLY A 980 87.44 -54.12 130.20
N GLY A 981 88.26 -53.75 129.21
CA GLY A 981 89.68 -54.12 129.12
C GLY A 981 90.68 -53.23 129.88
N GLY A 982 90.28 -52.53 130.94
CA GLY A 982 91.22 -51.70 131.73
C GLY A 982 91.60 -50.34 131.11
N PHE A 983 90.91 -49.87 130.07
CA PHE A 983 91.23 -48.59 129.40
C PHE A 983 90.84 -47.38 130.25
N THR A 984 91.78 -46.44 130.38
CA THR A 984 91.57 -45.12 130.97
C THR A 984 91.93 -44.01 129.99
N GLY A 985 91.16 -42.93 129.99
CA GLY A 985 91.34 -41.79 129.09
C GLY A 985 90.05 -41.33 128.38
N PRO A 986 90.10 -40.23 127.62
CA PRO A 986 88.94 -39.67 126.92
C PRO A 986 88.58 -40.44 125.65
N VAL A 987 87.29 -40.54 125.37
CA VAL A 987 86.68 -41.07 124.14
C VAL A 987 85.81 -39.97 123.53
N VAL A 988 86.18 -39.51 122.34
CA VAL A 988 85.44 -38.46 121.60
C VAL A 988 84.59 -39.11 120.51
N ILE A 989 83.34 -38.67 120.40
CA ILE A 989 82.30 -39.24 119.53
C ILE A 989 81.67 -38.10 118.73
N PRO A 990 81.87 -38.01 117.41
CA PRO A 990 81.21 -36.99 116.59
C PRO A 990 79.69 -37.21 116.50
N TYR A 991 78.91 -36.14 116.38
CA TYR A 991 77.48 -36.17 116.04
C TYR A 991 77.07 -34.98 115.14
N THR A 992 75.95 -35.11 114.42
CA THR A 992 75.40 -34.07 113.53
C THR A 992 73.94 -33.77 113.87
N ALA A 993 73.55 -32.50 113.98
CA ALA A 993 72.17 -32.02 114.14
C ALA A 993 71.56 -31.55 112.79
N SER A 994 70.25 -31.71 112.60
CA SER A 994 69.49 -31.42 111.36
C SER A 994 68.08 -30.89 111.64
N ASP A 995 67.62 -29.92 110.84
CA ASP A 995 66.25 -29.35 110.86
C ASP A 995 65.30 -29.97 109.80
N GLY A 996 65.84 -30.84 108.93
CA GLY A 996 65.11 -31.46 107.81
C GLY A 996 65.45 -30.90 106.43
N ALA A 997 66.07 -29.72 106.34
CA ALA A 997 66.56 -29.11 105.09
C ALA A 997 68.08 -28.93 105.08
N LEU A 998 68.68 -28.48 106.18
CA LEU A 998 70.10 -28.15 106.35
C LEU A 998 70.66 -28.77 107.66
N THR A 999 71.99 -28.90 107.82
CA THR A 999 72.62 -29.67 108.93
C THR A 999 73.88 -29.00 109.51
N ALA A 1000 74.24 -29.32 110.76
CA ALA A 1000 75.46 -28.86 111.46
C ALA A 1000 76.09 -29.92 112.40
N ALA A 1001 77.43 -29.96 112.58
CA ALA A 1001 78.15 -31.04 113.27
C ALA A 1001 78.90 -30.62 114.57
N SER A 1002 79.07 -31.56 115.52
CA SER A 1002 79.69 -31.40 116.84
C SER A 1002 80.21 -32.73 117.45
N THR A 1003 80.61 -32.79 118.74
CA THR A 1003 81.20 -33.98 119.40
C THR A 1003 80.76 -34.18 120.86
N ILE A 1004 80.61 -35.43 121.29
CA ILE A 1004 80.44 -35.91 122.66
C ILE A 1004 81.77 -36.48 123.19
N THR A 1005 82.28 -36.02 124.33
CA THR A 1005 83.52 -36.54 124.94
C THR A 1005 83.26 -37.23 126.28
N VAL A 1006 83.57 -38.53 126.37
CA VAL A 1006 83.44 -39.32 127.61
C VAL A 1006 84.81 -39.65 128.20
N SER A 1007 85.12 -39.23 129.44
CA SER A 1007 86.39 -39.55 130.10
C SER A 1007 86.27 -40.78 131.00
N VAL A 1008 87.13 -41.81 130.81
CA VAL A 1008 87.06 -43.09 131.54
C VAL A 1008 88.19 -43.22 132.58
N ASP A 1009 87.86 -43.44 133.86
CA ASP A 1009 88.83 -43.47 134.99
C ASP A 1009 89.13 -44.87 135.59
N PRO A 1010 90.32 -45.12 136.20
CA PRO A 1010 90.80 -46.47 136.59
C PRO A 1010 90.18 -47.14 137.84
N GLN A 1011 89.85 -46.42 138.92
CA GLN A 1011 89.25 -46.95 140.17
C GLN A 1011 88.64 -45.81 141.03
N PRO A 1012 87.66 -46.09 141.91
CA PRO A 1012 87.00 -45.07 142.74
C PRO A 1012 87.89 -44.61 143.92
N LEU A 1013 88.13 -43.31 144.02
CA LEU A 1013 88.89 -42.70 145.13
C LEU A 1013 88.13 -42.82 146.47
N THR A 1014 88.65 -43.60 147.42
CA THR A 1014 88.29 -43.51 148.86
C THR A 1014 89.25 -42.62 149.64
N ARG A 1015 88.71 -42.01 150.71
CA ARG A 1015 89.27 -40.94 151.56
C ARG A 1015 90.66 -41.23 152.14
N ARG A 1016 91.53 -40.21 152.18
CA ARG A 1016 92.65 -40.11 153.15
C ARG A 1016 92.56 -38.78 153.88
N GLY A 1017 92.51 -38.85 155.21
CA GLY A 1017 92.55 -37.69 156.10
C GLY A 1017 93.95 -37.11 156.21
N PHE A 1018 94.01 -35.82 156.53
CA PHE A 1018 95.21 -35.15 157.02
C PHE A 1018 95.06 -34.88 158.52
N THR A 1019 96.11 -35.20 159.26
CA THR A 1019 96.49 -34.58 160.52
C THR A 1019 97.14 -33.23 160.21
N ASP A 1020 96.75 -32.18 160.93
CA ASP A 1020 97.71 -31.16 161.31
C ASP A 1020 97.57 -30.89 162.81
N THR A 1021 98.71 -30.71 163.44
CA THR A 1021 98.96 -30.78 164.88
C THR A 1021 99.46 -29.40 165.31
N GLU A 1022 98.54 -28.50 165.59
CA GLU A 1022 98.77 -27.43 166.57
C GLU A 1022 97.57 -27.38 167.54
N VAL A 1023 97.69 -28.25 168.54
CA VAL A 1023 97.31 -27.98 169.94
C VAL A 1023 97.80 -26.57 170.30
N THR A 1024 97.08 -25.77 171.08
CA THR A 1024 96.34 -26.08 172.31
C THR A 1024 95.11 -25.17 172.39
N SER A 1025 93.87 -25.62 172.45
CA SER A 1025 93.31 -26.69 173.26
C SER A 1025 92.19 -27.39 172.49
N GLY A 1026 92.26 -28.72 172.41
CA GLY A 1026 91.27 -29.54 171.72
C GLY A 1026 89.86 -29.39 172.30
N ALA A 1027 88.94 -28.93 171.45
CA ALA A 1027 87.58 -29.42 171.38
C ALA A 1027 87.06 -29.14 169.98
N VAL A 1028 86.60 -30.20 169.33
CA VAL A 1028 86.39 -30.32 167.88
C VAL A 1028 85.12 -29.56 167.48
N SER A 1029 85.27 -28.43 166.78
CA SER A 1029 84.16 -27.66 166.19
C SER A 1029 84.27 -27.59 164.66
N LEU A 1030 83.15 -27.80 163.97
CA LEU A 1030 82.98 -27.55 162.53
C LEU A 1030 83.23 -26.06 162.24
N GLY A 1031 84.40 -25.72 161.71
CA GLY A 1031 84.76 -24.34 161.38
C GLY A 1031 84.08 -23.86 160.09
N THR A 1032 83.22 -22.85 160.22
CA THR A 1032 82.59 -22.11 159.12
C THR A 1032 83.58 -21.11 158.51
N TRP A 1033 83.78 -21.12 157.18
CA TRP A 1033 84.61 -20.14 156.46
C TRP A 1033 83.80 -18.88 156.11
N THR A 1034 84.25 -17.69 156.56
CA THR A 1034 83.52 -16.40 156.45
C THR A 1034 84.13 -15.38 155.47
N ARG A 1035 85.04 -15.76 154.57
CA ARG A 1035 85.64 -14.81 153.60
C ARG A 1035 85.14 -15.07 152.17
N SER A 1036 84.34 -14.13 151.64
CA SER A 1036 83.89 -14.10 150.24
C SER A 1036 84.89 -13.37 149.34
N ALA A 1037 85.05 -13.80 148.09
CA ALA A 1037 85.76 -13.02 147.07
C ALA A 1037 84.89 -11.82 146.66
N VAL A 1038 85.44 -10.62 146.60
CA VAL A 1038 84.71 -9.43 146.13
C VAL A 1038 84.75 -9.42 144.59
N VAL A 1039 83.58 -9.32 143.97
CA VAL A 1039 83.45 -9.16 142.51
C VAL A 1039 83.58 -7.68 142.19
N ALA A 1040 84.53 -7.32 141.33
CA ALA A 1040 84.64 -5.96 140.81
C ALA A 1040 83.42 -5.66 139.91
N THR A 1041 83.02 -4.38 139.81
CA THR A 1041 81.92 -3.98 138.93
C THR A 1041 82.19 -4.47 137.50
N PRO A 1042 81.31 -5.30 136.92
CA PRO A 1042 81.53 -5.80 135.57
C PRO A 1042 81.56 -4.64 134.58
N VAL A 1043 82.37 -4.75 133.53
CA VAL A 1043 82.53 -3.70 132.52
C VAL A 1043 82.09 -4.25 131.17
N ALA A 1044 81.08 -3.60 130.56
CA ALA A 1044 80.72 -3.88 129.17
C ALA A 1044 81.87 -3.41 128.27
N SER A 1045 82.39 -4.32 127.45
CA SER A 1045 83.53 -4.10 126.56
C SER A 1045 83.28 -4.76 125.22
N CYS A 1046 84.11 -4.46 124.24
CA CYS A 1046 84.00 -4.95 122.87
C CYS A 1046 85.27 -5.68 122.50
N THR A 1047 85.16 -6.99 122.35
CA THR A 1047 86.30 -7.83 121.96
C THR A 1047 85.94 -8.51 120.64
N ALA A 1048 86.73 -8.28 119.60
CA ALA A 1048 86.51 -8.82 118.24
C ALA A 1048 85.09 -8.56 117.67
N ASN A 1049 84.61 -7.31 117.76
CA ASN A 1049 83.30 -6.86 117.26
C ASN A 1049 82.07 -7.56 117.87
N ARG A 1050 82.19 -8.16 119.06
CA ARG A 1050 81.05 -8.67 119.82
C ARG A 1050 80.92 -7.93 121.16
N PRO A 1051 79.69 -7.66 121.62
CA PRO A 1051 79.48 -7.19 122.99
C PRO A 1051 79.96 -8.27 123.96
N THR A 1052 80.83 -7.88 124.88
CA THR A 1052 81.40 -8.77 125.91
C THR A 1052 81.26 -8.10 127.28
N VAL A 1053 81.18 -8.91 128.34
CA VAL A 1053 81.24 -8.39 129.72
C VAL A 1053 82.45 -8.98 130.40
N LEU A 1054 83.39 -8.13 130.80
CA LEU A 1054 84.53 -8.52 131.62
C LEU A 1054 84.14 -8.49 133.09
N VAL A 1055 84.29 -9.62 133.77
CA VAL A 1055 84.07 -9.81 135.20
C VAL A 1055 85.42 -10.13 135.84
N SER A 1056 85.80 -9.46 136.92
CA SER A 1056 87.05 -9.71 137.64
C SER A 1056 86.86 -9.82 139.15
N TRP A 1057 87.76 -10.54 139.83
CA TRP A 1057 87.68 -10.84 141.26
C TRP A 1057 89.05 -11.06 141.90
N ALA A 1058 89.11 -10.92 143.23
CA ALA A 1058 90.32 -11.17 143.99
C ALA A 1058 90.58 -12.67 144.21
N ALA A 1059 91.84 -13.08 144.10
CA ALA A 1059 92.25 -14.45 144.40
C ALA A 1059 92.13 -14.76 145.91
N VAL A 1060 91.69 -15.98 146.24
CA VAL A 1060 91.62 -16.49 147.63
C VAL A 1060 92.61 -17.65 147.76
N ALA A 1061 93.58 -17.54 148.68
CA ALA A 1061 94.61 -18.56 148.85
C ALA A 1061 94.01 -19.92 149.21
N GLY A 1062 94.52 -20.98 148.59
CA GLY A 1062 94.08 -22.36 148.79
C GLY A 1062 92.96 -22.82 147.85
N THR A 1063 92.29 -21.93 147.12
CA THR A 1063 91.25 -22.31 146.16
C THR A 1063 91.79 -23.22 145.05
N THR A 1064 91.03 -24.24 144.65
CA THR A 1064 91.41 -25.15 143.54
C THR A 1064 90.75 -24.78 142.20
N GLY A 1065 89.77 -23.88 142.22
CA GLY A 1065 89.05 -23.38 141.05
C GLY A 1065 88.08 -22.27 141.41
N TRP A 1066 87.29 -21.81 140.45
CA TRP A 1066 86.18 -20.88 140.68
C TRP A 1066 84.95 -21.40 139.96
N THR A 1067 83.76 -21.03 140.43
CA THR A 1067 82.48 -21.19 139.74
C THR A 1067 81.89 -19.81 139.55
N LEU A 1068 81.83 -19.37 138.31
CA LEU A 1068 81.28 -18.09 137.89
C LEU A 1068 79.81 -18.29 137.51
N GLU A 1069 78.92 -17.44 138.04
CA GLU A 1069 77.49 -17.52 137.78
C GLU A 1069 76.92 -16.16 137.33
N ARG A 1070 75.93 -16.21 136.42
CA ARG A 1070 75.17 -15.03 135.99
C ARG A 1070 73.67 -15.25 136.12
N ARG A 1071 72.90 -14.16 136.19
CA ARG A 1071 71.43 -14.15 136.02
C ARG A 1071 70.97 -12.85 135.36
N THR A 1072 69.80 -12.87 134.72
CA THR A 1072 69.13 -11.65 134.23
C THR A 1072 68.71 -10.75 135.38
N SER A 1073 68.95 -9.45 135.26
CA SER A 1073 68.52 -8.42 136.20
C SER A 1073 67.12 -7.92 135.87
N GLY A 1074 66.32 -7.67 136.90
CA GLY A 1074 64.96 -7.12 136.81
C GLY A 1074 64.36 -7.01 138.21
N THR A 1075 63.12 -6.54 138.33
CA THR A 1075 62.39 -6.49 139.62
C THR A 1075 62.21 -7.88 140.24
N THR A 1076 62.16 -8.93 139.41
CA THR A 1076 62.23 -10.34 139.80
C THR A 1076 63.40 -11.01 139.05
N PRO A 1077 64.62 -11.09 139.62
CA PRO A 1077 65.78 -11.65 138.92
C PRO A 1077 65.61 -13.13 138.58
N GLY A 1078 66.17 -13.56 137.43
CA GLY A 1078 66.15 -14.96 137.00
C GLY A 1078 67.01 -15.91 137.88
N PRO A 1079 66.95 -17.24 137.66
CA PRO A 1079 67.80 -18.19 138.35
C PRO A 1079 69.29 -17.98 138.02
N TRP A 1080 70.19 -18.30 138.95
CA TRP A 1080 71.64 -18.26 138.71
C TRP A 1080 72.05 -19.40 137.79
N THR A 1081 72.84 -19.08 136.78
CA THR A 1081 73.38 -20.02 135.81
C THR A 1081 74.90 -20.01 135.88
N VAL A 1082 75.52 -21.19 136.03
CA VAL A 1082 76.98 -21.32 135.96
C VAL A 1082 77.42 -21.07 134.53
N VAL A 1083 78.33 -20.11 134.35
CA VAL A 1083 78.79 -19.64 133.05
C VAL A 1083 80.23 -20.06 132.77
N ALA A 1084 81.05 -20.24 133.80
CA ALA A 1084 82.40 -20.78 133.68
C ALA A 1084 82.87 -21.36 135.00
N THR A 1085 83.78 -22.33 134.97
CA THR A 1085 84.50 -22.81 136.16
C THR A 1085 86.01 -22.71 135.98
N PRO A 1086 86.59 -21.50 136.02
CA PRO A 1086 88.00 -21.32 135.68
C PRO A 1086 88.93 -21.81 136.80
N THR A 1087 90.20 -22.01 136.46
CA THR A 1087 91.22 -22.55 137.39
C THR A 1087 91.47 -21.60 138.56
N ALA A 1088 92.05 -22.10 139.66
CA ALA A 1088 92.33 -21.32 140.88
C ALA A 1088 93.05 -19.99 140.64
N ALA A 1089 93.95 -19.96 139.65
CA ALA A 1089 94.75 -18.79 139.30
C ALA A 1089 93.97 -17.70 138.55
N ALA A 1090 92.77 -18.00 138.05
CA ALA A 1090 91.98 -17.02 137.31
C ALA A 1090 91.42 -15.96 138.25
N THR A 1091 91.62 -14.69 137.88
CA THR A 1091 91.08 -13.51 138.58
C THR A 1091 90.16 -12.68 137.69
N SER A 1092 89.87 -13.13 136.46
CA SER A 1092 88.92 -12.50 135.55
C SER A 1092 88.37 -13.48 134.50
N PHE A 1093 87.19 -13.16 133.95
CA PHE A 1093 86.51 -13.90 132.89
C PHE A 1093 85.72 -12.93 132.00
N THR A 1094 85.80 -13.12 130.68
CA THR A 1094 85.03 -12.35 129.70
C THR A 1094 83.90 -13.23 129.17
N ASP A 1095 82.64 -12.79 129.32
CA ASP A 1095 81.48 -13.48 128.73
C ASP A 1095 81.04 -12.77 127.44
N ASP A 1096 81.13 -13.46 126.32
CA ASP A 1096 80.77 -12.99 124.98
C ASP A 1096 79.38 -13.50 124.52
N ARG A 1097 78.66 -14.24 125.40
CA ARG A 1097 77.36 -14.85 125.11
C ARG A 1097 76.17 -13.96 125.49
N VAL A 1098 76.30 -12.64 125.34
CA VAL A 1098 75.29 -11.67 125.78
C VAL A 1098 75.05 -10.62 124.69
N GLY A 1099 73.83 -10.52 124.16
CA GLY A 1099 73.53 -9.66 123.00
C GLY A 1099 72.07 -9.18 122.83
N GLU A 1100 71.24 -9.22 123.87
CA GLU A 1100 69.78 -8.96 123.73
C GLU A 1100 69.28 -7.64 124.37
N GLY A 1101 70.15 -6.71 124.77
CA GLY A 1101 69.70 -5.48 125.45
C GLY A 1101 69.24 -5.67 126.90
N ARG A 1102 69.50 -6.84 127.51
CA ARG A 1102 69.13 -7.16 128.90
C ARG A 1102 70.28 -6.83 129.88
N GLY A 1103 69.95 -6.48 131.12
CA GLY A 1103 70.92 -6.34 132.22
C GLY A 1103 71.22 -7.67 132.91
N TYR A 1104 72.46 -7.87 133.37
CA TYR A 1104 72.89 -9.09 134.08
C TYR A 1104 73.67 -8.81 135.36
N GLN A 1105 73.46 -9.64 136.39
CA GLN A 1105 74.24 -9.66 137.64
C GLN A 1105 75.15 -10.90 137.68
N TRP A 1106 76.30 -10.79 138.36
CA TRP A 1106 77.33 -11.83 138.43
C TRP A 1106 77.71 -12.16 139.87
N ARG A 1107 78.07 -13.41 140.14
CA ARG A 1107 78.71 -13.82 141.41
C ARG A 1107 79.67 -14.97 141.19
N ILE A 1108 80.57 -15.18 142.15
CA ILE A 1108 81.68 -16.12 142.04
C ILE A 1108 81.81 -16.94 143.31
N ARG A 1109 82.09 -18.24 143.17
CA ARG A 1109 82.34 -19.16 144.28
C ARG A 1109 83.70 -19.82 144.12
N PRO A 1110 84.61 -19.80 145.11
CA PRO A 1110 85.82 -20.62 145.06
C PRO A 1110 85.46 -22.10 145.13
N ASP A 1111 86.04 -22.89 144.23
CA ASP A 1111 85.91 -24.35 144.19
C ASP A 1111 87.08 -24.95 144.98
N LEU A 1112 86.84 -25.24 146.25
CA LEU A 1112 87.72 -25.97 147.15
C LEU A 1112 87.19 -27.40 147.25
N GLN A 1113 87.63 -28.28 146.34
CA GLN A 1113 87.20 -29.68 146.15
C GLN A 1113 86.04 -30.15 147.06
N ARG A 1114 84.81 -29.77 146.66
CA ARG A 1114 83.48 -30.27 147.10
C ARG A 1114 83.05 -30.10 148.57
N TRP A 1115 82.85 -28.88 149.09
CA TRP A 1115 81.88 -28.59 150.16
C TRP A 1115 81.32 -27.15 150.01
N LEU A 1116 80.07 -26.90 150.45
CA LEU A 1116 79.32 -25.63 150.31
C LEU A 1116 80.11 -24.42 150.81
N GLY A 1117 80.76 -23.70 149.88
CA GLY A 1117 81.42 -22.42 150.12
C GLY A 1117 80.51 -21.24 149.80
N VAL A 1118 80.50 -20.25 150.69
CA VAL A 1118 79.67 -19.02 150.62
C VAL A 1118 79.98 -18.24 149.33
N ALA A 1119 78.97 -18.03 148.49
CA ALA A 1119 79.11 -17.24 147.25
C ALA A 1119 79.40 -15.77 147.56
N SER A 1120 80.10 -15.08 146.66
CA SER A 1120 80.22 -13.62 146.73
C SER A 1120 78.84 -12.95 146.65
N PRO A 1121 78.68 -11.73 147.22
CA PRO A 1121 77.54 -10.89 146.89
C PRO A 1121 77.41 -10.72 145.38
N ALA A 1122 76.18 -10.62 144.89
CA ALA A 1122 75.93 -10.35 143.48
C ALA A 1122 76.46 -8.96 143.11
N SER A 1123 77.08 -8.84 141.93
CA SER A 1123 77.49 -7.57 141.37
C SER A 1123 76.27 -6.67 141.08
N THR A 1124 76.52 -5.37 140.92
CA THR A 1124 75.59 -4.48 140.22
C THR A 1124 75.30 -5.00 138.81
N ALA A 1125 74.07 -4.74 138.34
CA ALA A 1125 73.65 -5.18 137.02
C ALA A 1125 74.31 -4.33 135.93
N VAL A 1126 74.77 -4.98 134.86
CA VAL A 1126 75.33 -4.30 133.68
C VAL A 1126 74.46 -4.61 132.48
N THR A 1127 73.88 -3.56 131.89
CA THR A 1127 73.08 -3.64 130.67
C THR A 1127 74.01 -3.67 129.47
N THR A 1128 73.98 -4.76 128.72
CA THR A 1128 74.70 -4.85 127.44
C THR A 1128 73.86 -4.20 126.34
N PRO A 1129 74.45 -3.39 125.44
CA PRO A 1129 73.73 -2.83 124.30
C PRO A 1129 73.07 -3.95 123.45
N ALA A 1130 71.84 -3.73 122.98
CA ALA A 1130 71.24 -4.57 121.94
C ALA A 1130 72.02 -4.36 120.62
N VAL A 1131 72.20 -5.43 119.83
CA VAL A 1131 73.00 -5.45 118.58
C VAL A 1131 72.87 -4.15 117.76
N VAL A 1132 73.98 -3.44 117.56
CA VAL A 1132 74.08 -2.25 116.68
C VAL A 1132 75.07 -2.52 115.53
N SER A 1133 74.83 -1.88 114.38
CA SER A 1133 75.40 -2.14 113.05
C SER A 1133 76.93 -1.95 112.88
N ALA A 1134 77.44 -2.27 111.67
CA ALA A 1134 78.83 -2.49 111.23
C ALA A 1134 79.92 -1.41 111.47
N ARG A 1135 79.91 -0.62 112.56
CA ARG A 1135 81.02 0.27 112.96
C ARG A 1135 81.43 0.12 114.44
N GLY A 1136 81.59 -1.12 114.89
CA GLY A 1136 82.41 -1.50 116.06
C GLY A 1136 81.79 -1.20 117.42
N CYS A 1137 80.91 -2.08 117.90
CA CYS A 1137 80.00 -1.80 119.03
C CYS A 1137 79.18 -0.51 118.84
#